data_AF-A0AAN8GNR9-F1
#
_entry.id   AF-A0AAN8GNR9-F1
#
_cell.length_a   1.000
_cell.length_b   1.000
_cell.length_c   1.000
_cell.angle_alpha   90.00
_cell.angle_beta   90.00
_cell.angle_gamma   90.00
#
_symmetry.space_group_name_H-M   'P 1'
#
loop_
_entity.id
_entity.type
_entity.pdbx_description
1 polymer ?
#
loop_
_entity_poly.entity_id
_entity_poly.type
_entity_poly.pdbx_seq_one_letter_code
_entity_poly.pdbx_strand_id
1 'polypeptide(L)'
;MLVGDFITAAARVLRSDSSEAPRMEAQTILGSLVCFPNLYLQIPVLQRVPGSDYIIVGNENIKDYLVNILLEMATREHCEGARCIAVCTLGLWVCEELTQKNIHHQVKDAINVLGVTLKFGNKAVAQVACDVFQLLISHWEHLQRLEPTLPKKIIEIFVATIAFLLPSAEHSTVEADKKLLVSLLLCLLDWCMAVPLSLLLEPITMPSPEDRTSHKAPLLDYIYRVLHCCVSGSTLHTQQSHYLLSLSDLSPDYDLMLGQVKSFEPPPSQTTSSDFGNLLTVAEEKRRRNMELIPLTARMVMTHLVNHLGHHPLSGGPALLHSLVSENHDNPYVESSELSSEVFKSPNLQLFVFNDSTLVSYLQIPAETPAVGQPPKSSSQVRVIVRDISGKYSWDGAVLYCTNHDDCDDAGVFDAVDRPLSTTSHDPHSRNQPDSPTNGPYKNHCSVSNSLSDCYEEEGLDILDTLLEDLGHSSPECLPVPQLRLNQPAPSPHGMNLEQESAIMEAILRQMQQEEEQVRRWDADLSFKAACQSEPSHQEPKAPFYFCRLLLNDLGMNSWDRRKSFHLLKKNSKLLRELKNLDSRQCRETHKIAVFYIGEGQEDKCSILSNSAGSQAYEDFVSGLGWEVDLATHCGFMGGLQRNGSTGLTAPYYATSTVETIFHVSTRMPSDSDCLTKKLRHLGNDEVHIVWSEHSRDYRRGIIPTDFGDVLIIIYPMKNHMYFIQIMKKPQVPFFGPLFNGAIITGTLLPSLVRATCVNASRAVKSRLTLYQSFYEERALYLEAIVQNHREVMTFEDFASQVFSPSPGYPMSGTD
;
A
#
# COMPACT_ATOMS: atom_id res chain seq x y z
N MET A 1 -35.03 -27.26 16.68
CA MET A 1 -34.21 -27.60 15.50
C MET A 1 -33.09 -28.51 15.98
N LEU A 2 -32.84 -29.64 15.32
CA LEU A 2 -31.93 -30.70 15.79
C LEU A 2 -30.44 -30.39 15.52
N VAL A 3 -30.00 -29.16 15.82
CA VAL A 3 -28.64 -28.69 15.46
C VAL A 3 -27.56 -29.55 16.14
N GLY A 4 -27.74 -29.88 17.42
CA GLY A 4 -26.84 -30.78 18.15
C GLY A 4 -26.71 -32.15 17.49
N ASP A 5 -27.80 -32.73 16.99
CA ASP A 5 -27.77 -34.03 16.31
C ASP A 5 -27.02 -33.96 14.98
N PHE A 6 -27.17 -32.89 14.20
CA PHE A 6 -26.40 -32.68 12.98
C PHE A 6 -24.90 -32.50 13.26
N ILE A 7 -24.53 -31.74 14.29
CA ILE A 7 -23.13 -31.58 14.73
C ILE A 7 -22.56 -32.94 15.16
N THR A 8 -23.28 -33.67 16.01
CA THR A 8 -22.84 -35.00 16.49
C THR A 8 -22.77 -36.03 15.35
N ALA A 9 -23.70 -36.01 14.39
CA ALA A 9 -23.68 -36.90 13.24
C ALA A 9 -22.49 -36.61 12.32
N ALA A 10 -22.25 -35.34 11.97
CA ALA A 10 -21.12 -34.95 11.15
C ALA A 10 -19.77 -35.26 11.85
N ALA A 11 -19.65 -34.99 13.15
CA ALA A 11 -18.47 -35.32 13.94
C ALA A 11 -18.19 -36.84 13.98
N ARG A 12 -19.22 -37.70 14.00
CA ARG A 12 -19.06 -39.16 13.90
C ARG A 12 -18.56 -39.61 12.52
N VAL A 13 -19.00 -38.96 11.45
CA VAL A 13 -18.51 -39.26 10.07
C VAL A 13 -17.05 -38.84 9.92
N LEU A 14 -16.68 -37.67 10.42
CA LEU A 14 -15.31 -37.14 10.33
C LEU A 14 -14.31 -37.93 11.20
N ARG A 15 -14.74 -38.40 12.37
CA ARG A 15 -13.96 -39.31 13.24
C ARG A 15 -13.97 -40.77 12.77
N SER A 16 -14.50 -41.07 11.59
CA SER A 16 -14.48 -42.43 11.03
C SER A 16 -13.18 -42.71 10.27
N ASP A 17 -12.54 -43.84 10.60
CA ASP A 17 -11.37 -44.36 9.88
C ASP A 17 -11.69 -44.83 8.44
N SER A 18 -12.97 -44.88 8.04
CA SER A 18 -13.36 -45.26 6.68
C SER A 18 -12.89 -44.22 5.65
N SER A 19 -12.22 -44.70 4.60
CA SER A 19 -11.83 -43.89 3.44
C SER A 19 -13.01 -43.50 2.53
N GLU A 20 -14.15 -44.17 2.65
CA GLU A 20 -15.37 -43.91 1.88
C GLU A 20 -16.33 -42.94 2.62
N ALA A 21 -15.95 -42.45 3.80
CA ALA A 21 -16.76 -41.50 4.56
C ALA A 21 -16.95 -40.18 3.79
N PRO A 22 -18.18 -39.63 3.66
CA PRO A 22 -18.46 -38.36 2.97
C PRO A 22 -18.02 -37.17 3.84
N ARG A 23 -16.70 -36.97 3.96
CA ARG A 23 -16.11 -36.02 4.91
C ARG A 23 -16.21 -34.57 4.45
N MET A 24 -16.15 -34.30 3.15
CA MET A 24 -16.34 -32.94 2.64
C MET A 24 -17.76 -32.45 2.92
N GLU A 25 -18.75 -33.34 2.76
CA GLU A 25 -20.15 -33.11 3.04
C GLU A 25 -20.39 -32.94 4.55
N ALA A 26 -19.81 -33.82 5.38
CA ALA A 26 -19.89 -33.70 6.83
C ALA A 26 -19.27 -32.39 7.35
N GLN A 27 -18.11 -31.99 6.83
CA GLN A 27 -17.46 -30.72 7.19
C GLN A 27 -18.26 -29.51 6.66
N THR A 28 -18.88 -29.62 5.49
CA THR A 28 -19.80 -28.61 4.95
C THR A 28 -21.01 -28.42 5.86
N ILE A 29 -21.60 -29.51 6.38
CA ILE A 29 -22.69 -29.46 7.35
C ILE A 29 -22.24 -28.72 8.62
N LEU A 30 -21.09 -29.09 9.22
CA LEU A 30 -20.56 -28.37 10.38
C LEU A 30 -20.38 -26.87 10.09
N GLY A 31 -19.81 -26.53 8.94
CA GLY A 31 -19.57 -25.14 8.57
C GLY A 31 -20.82 -24.33 8.29
N SER A 32 -21.87 -24.95 7.73
CA SER A 32 -23.18 -24.32 7.56
C SER A 32 -23.87 -23.98 8.90
N LEU A 33 -23.45 -24.62 10.01
CA LEU A 33 -24.06 -24.43 11.32
C LEU A 33 -23.36 -23.35 12.19
N VAL A 34 -22.25 -22.77 11.72
CA VAL A 34 -21.41 -21.83 12.48
C VAL A 34 -22.13 -20.58 12.98
N CYS A 35 -23.02 -19.98 12.17
CA CYS A 35 -23.74 -18.77 12.56
C CYS A 35 -24.89 -19.03 13.57
N PHE A 36 -25.38 -20.27 13.68
CA PHE A 36 -26.59 -20.58 14.44
C PHE A 36 -26.46 -20.39 15.96
N PRO A 37 -25.35 -20.76 16.64
CA PRO A 37 -25.20 -20.50 18.08
C PRO A 37 -25.25 -19.02 18.48
N ASN A 38 -24.85 -18.12 17.58
CA ASN A 38 -24.91 -16.67 17.81
C ASN A 38 -26.31 -16.09 17.58
N LEU A 39 -27.06 -16.65 16.63
CA LEU A 39 -28.44 -16.25 16.33
C LEU A 39 -29.47 -16.82 17.31
N TYR A 40 -29.25 -18.04 17.80
CA TYR A 40 -30.19 -18.78 18.66
C TYR A 40 -29.51 -19.13 19.99
N LEU A 41 -29.47 -18.15 20.90
CA LEU A 41 -28.76 -18.21 22.20
C LEU A 41 -29.16 -19.38 23.13
N GLN A 42 -30.29 -20.05 22.86
CA GLN A 42 -30.71 -21.27 23.54
C GLN A 42 -31.21 -22.29 22.51
N ILE A 43 -30.33 -23.24 22.15
CA ILE A 43 -30.72 -24.43 21.38
C ILE A 43 -30.66 -25.63 22.36
N PRO A 44 -31.77 -26.35 22.59
CA PRO A 44 -31.75 -27.53 23.45
C PRO A 44 -31.03 -28.71 22.78
N VAL A 45 -30.06 -29.32 23.46
CA VAL A 45 -29.41 -30.57 23.02
C VAL A 45 -30.21 -31.76 23.53
N LEU A 46 -30.50 -32.74 22.66
CA LEU A 46 -31.06 -34.02 23.07
C LEU A 46 -29.93 -35.02 23.31
N GLN A 47 -29.59 -35.27 24.58
CA GLN A 47 -28.58 -36.26 24.95
C GLN A 47 -29.22 -37.61 25.26
N ARG A 48 -28.64 -38.68 24.71
CA ARG A 48 -29.04 -40.06 25.00
C ARG A 48 -28.16 -40.63 26.11
N VAL A 49 -28.77 -41.03 27.23
CA VAL A 49 -28.02 -41.57 28.38
C VAL A 49 -27.42 -42.94 28.03
N PRO A 50 -26.11 -43.18 28.25
CA PRO A 50 -25.50 -44.48 28.00
C PRO A 50 -26.24 -45.61 28.75
N GLY A 51 -26.80 -46.56 28.01
CA GLY A 51 -27.52 -47.71 28.57
C GLY A 51 -29.02 -47.50 28.82
N SER A 52 -29.65 -46.41 28.37
CA SER A 52 -31.12 -46.28 28.41
C SER A 52 -31.70 -45.53 27.20
N ASP A 53 -32.99 -45.73 26.92
CA ASP A 53 -33.73 -44.97 25.90
C ASP A 53 -34.25 -43.61 26.37
N TYR A 54 -33.89 -43.16 27.58
CA TYR A 54 -34.24 -41.83 28.05
C TYR A 54 -33.38 -40.76 27.36
N ILE A 55 -34.06 -39.78 26.79
CA ILE A 55 -33.47 -38.57 26.21
C ILE A 55 -33.56 -37.45 27.24
N ILE A 56 -32.42 -36.89 27.62
CA ILE A 56 -32.34 -35.73 28.53
C ILE A 56 -32.06 -34.47 27.70
N VAL A 57 -32.68 -33.35 28.07
CA VAL A 57 -32.28 -32.04 27.53
C VAL A 57 -30.98 -31.63 28.22
N GLY A 58 -29.86 -31.73 27.50
CA GLY A 58 -28.55 -31.34 28.00
C GLY A 58 -28.38 -29.82 27.98
N ASN A 59 -27.79 -29.28 29.05
CA ASN A 59 -27.40 -27.86 29.17
C ASN A 59 -25.99 -27.59 28.61
N GLU A 60 -25.46 -28.45 27.73
CA GLU A 60 -24.16 -28.22 27.10
C GLU A 60 -24.20 -27.01 26.17
N ASN A 61 -23.18 -26.16 26.27
CA ASN A 61 -23.02 -25.04 25.35
C ASN A 61 -22.65 -25.58 23.96
N ILE A 62 -23.63 -25.64 23.06
CA ILE A 62 -23.44 -26.07 21.67
C ILE A 62 -22.33 -25.28 20.97
N LYS A 63 -22.11 -24.02 21.37
CA LYS A 63 -21.04 -23.19 20.83
C LYS A 63 -19.66 -23.78 21.17
N ASP A 64 -19.38 -24.04 22.45
CA ASP A 64 -18.14 -24.71 22.88
C ASP A 64 -18.01 -26.09 22.20
N TYR A 65 -19.10 -26.87 22.15
CA TYR A 65 -19.07 -28.20 21.53
C TYR A 65 -18.70 -28.14 20.03
N LEU A 66 -19.31 -27.22 19.28
CA LEU A 66 -19.01 -27.00 17.87
C LEU A 66 -17.57 -26.53 17.67
N VAL A 67 -17.13 -25.51 18.41
CA VAL A 67 -15.79 -24.91 18.25
C VAL A 67 -14.69 -25.92 18.55
N ASN A 68 -14.83 -26.74 19.59
CA ASN A 68 -13.88 -27.80 19.88
C ASN A 68 -13.79 -28.85 18.75
N ILE A 69 -14.89 -29.17 18.08
CA ILE A 69 -14.87 -30.03 16.89
C ILE A 69 -14.19 -29.31 15.71
N LEU A 70 -14.47 -28.03 15.48
CA LEU A 70 -13.85 -27.26 14.39
C LEU A 70 -12.33 -27.16 14.55
N LEU A 71 -11.84 -26.90 15.77
CA LEU A 71 -10.41 -26.92 16.10
C LEU A 71 -9.80 -28.31 15.89
N GLU A 72 -10.50 -29.38 16.29
CA GLU A 72 -10.04 -30.75 16.05
C GLU A 72 -9.93 -31.07 14.54
N MET A 73 -10.91 -30.67 13.73
CA MET A 73 -10.91 -30.96 12.29
C MET A 73 -9.88 -30.11 11.55
N ALA A 74 -9.75 -28.83 11.92
CA ALA A 74 -8.71 -27.93 11.40
C ALA A 74 -7.28 -28.30 11.82
N THR A 75 -7.10 -29.28 12.72
CA THR A 75 -5.79 -29.81 13.13
C THR A 75 -5.54 -31.26 12.69
N ARG A 76 -6.56 -32.14 12.68
CA ARG A 76 -6.43 -33.59 12.48
C ARG A 76 -7.03 -34.17 11.18
N GLU A 77 -7.91 -33.46 10.45
CA GLU A 77 -8.50 -34.01 9.21
C GLU A 77 -7.42 -34.25 8.15
N HIS A 78 -7.49 -35.40 7.49
CA HIS A 78 -6.47 -35.92 6.58
C HIS A 78 -6.90 -35.97 5.10
N CYS A 79 -8.18 -35.71 4.79
CA CYS A 79 -8.62 -35.41 3.43
C CYS A 79 -8.35 -33.92 3.11
N GLU A 80 -7.61 -33.63 2.04
CA GLU A 80 -7.26 -32.26 1.64
C GLU A 80 -8.49 -31.35 1.48
N GLY A 81 -9.49 -31.79 0.72
CA GLY A 81 -10.72 -31.01 0.49
C GLY A 81 -11.50 -30.73 1.78
N ALA A 82 -11.67 -31.74 2.64
CA ALA A 82 -12.34 -31.56 3.93
C ALA A 82 -11.53 -30.65 4.86
N ARG A 83 -10.20 -30.77 4.88
CA ARG A 83 -9.31 -29.92 5.66
C ARG A 83 -9.35 -28.46 5.21
N CYS A 84 -9.38 -28.19 3.90
CA CYS A 84 -9.59 -26.84 3.36
C CYS A 84 -10.94 -26.25 3.79
N ILE A 85 -12.03 -27.03 3.73
CA ILE A 85 -13.35 -26.59 4.24
C ILE A 85 -13.29 -26.34 5.75
N ALA A 86 -12.56 -27.15 6.53
CA ALA A 86 -12.41 -26.95 7.98
C ALA A 86 -11.67 -25.65 8.32
N VAL A 87 -10.58 -25.34 7.59
CA VAL A 87 -9.83 -24.07 7.74
C VAL A 87 -10.70 -22.87 7.36
N CYS A 88 -11.41 -22.92 6.23
CA CYS A 88 -12.40 -21.90 5.86
C CYS A 88 -13.48 -21.74 6.94
N THR A 89 -14.02 -22.85 7.44
CA THR A 89 -15.07 -22.86 8.49
C THR A 89 -14.59 -22.18 9.77
N LEU A 90 -13.35 -22.46 10.18
CA LEU A 90 -12.73 -21.83 11.35
C LEU A 90 -12.56 -20.32 11.14
N GLY A 91 -12.14 -19.89 9.93
CA GLY A 91 -12.07 -18.48 9.55
C GLY A 91 -13.42 -17.77 9.55
N LEU A 92 -14.47 -18.40 9.00
CA LEU A 92 -15.85 -17.88 9.05
C LEU A 92 -16.34 -17.73 10.49
N TRP A 93 -16.06 -18.72 11.35
CA TRP A 93 -16.40 -18.65 12.77
C TRP A 93 -15.71 -17.49 13.47
N VAL A 94 -14.40 -17.30 13.27
CA VAL A 94 -13.67 -16.14 13.82
C VAL A 94 -14.31 -14.83 13.36
N CYS A 95 -14.69 -14.69 12.09
CA CYS A 95 -15.34 -13.47 11.60
C CYS A 95 -16.73 -13.25 12.24
N GLU A 96 -17.56 -14.29 12.35
CA GLU A 96 -18.85 -14.24 13.05
C GLU A 96 -18.67 -13.81 14.53
N GLU A 97 -17.69 -14.36 15.24
CA GLU A 97 -17.38 -13.99 16.63
C GLU A 97 -16.89 -12.55 16.80
N LEU A 98 -16.04 -12.06 15.88
CA LEU A 98 -15.51 -10.70 15.95
C LEU A 98 -16.58 -9.62 15.74
N THR A 99 -17.74 -9.96 15.17
CA THR A 99 -18.90 -9.05 15.10
C THR A 99 -19.74 -9.03 16.38
N GLN A 100 -19.54 -9.98 17.31
CA GLN A 100 -20.30 -10.06 18.55
C GLN A 100 -19.74 -9.12 19.63
N LYS A 101 -20.61 -8.68 20.55
CA LYS A 101 -20.19 -7.87 21.72
C LYS A 101 -19.33 -8.65 22.71
N ASN A 102 -19.60 -9.96 22.84
CA ASN A 102 -18.89 -10.87 23.74
C ASN A 102 -18.13 -11.90 22.88
N ILE A 103 -16.85 -11.64 22.63
CA ILE A 103 -16.00 -12.49 21.78
C ILE A 103 -15.65 -13.78 22.51
N HIS A 104 -15.71 -14.92 21.82
CA HIS A 104 -15.38 -16.22 22.42
C HIS A 104 -13.90 -16.35 22.80
N HIS A 105 -13.62 -17.00 23.94
CA HIS A 105 -12.25 -17.16 24.44
C HIS A 105 -11.34 -17.93 23.46
N GLN A 106 -11.86 -18.98 22.82
CA GLN A 106 -11.12 -19.80 21.85
C GLN A 106 -10.83 -19.13 20.49
N VAL A 107 -11.20 -17.85 20.29
CA VAL A 107 -10.83 -17.13 19.05
C VAL A 107 -9.32 -17.02 18.90
N LYS A 108 -8.58 -16.91 20.02
CA LYS A 108 -7.11 -16.92 20.02
C LYS A 108 -6.55 -18.28 19.59
N ASP A 109 -7.11 -19.37 20.11
CA ASP A 109 -6.72 -20.75 19.74
C ASP A 109 -6.95 -21.00 18.25
N ALA A 110 -8.07 -20.51 17.70
CA ALA A 110 -8.36 -20.60 16.27
C ALA A 110 -7.35 -19.82 15.41
N ILE A 111 -7.00 -18.59 15.80
CA ILE A 111 -5.98 -17.80 15.11
C ILE A 111 -4.61 -18.48 15.18
N ASN A 112 -4.26 -19.08 16.32
CA ASN A 112 -3.03 -19.87 16.47
C ASN A 112 -3.03 -21.09 15.53
N VAL A 113 -4.14 -21.86 15.46
CA VAL A 113 -4.28 -22.99 14.53
C VAL A 113 -4.14 -22.55 13.07
N LEU A 114 -4.75 -21.42 12.69
CA LEU A 114 -4.57 -20.84 11.36
C LEU A 114 -3.10 -20.46 11.11
N GLY A 115 -2.44 -19.83 12.07
CA GLY A 115 -1.02 -19.43 11.99
C GLY A 115 -0.05 -20.62 11.86
N VAL A 116 -0.27 -21.71 12.59
CA VAL A 116 0.49 -22.97 12.43
C VAL A 116 0.22 -23.59 11.05
N THR A 117 -1.01 -23.49 10.54
CA THR A 117 -1.41 -24.03 9.23
C THR A 117 -0.68 -23.37 8.05
N LEU A 118 -0.21 -22.12 8.18
CA LEU A 118 0.62 -21.46 7.15
C LEU A 118 1.94 -22.21 6.85
N LYS A 119 2.49 -22.95 7.82
CA LYS A 119 3.74 -23.72 7.68
C LYS A 119 3.52 -25.14 7.15
N PHE A 120 2.26 -25.54 6.92
CA PHE A 120 1.92 -26.94 6.71
C PHE A 120 2.53 -27.51 5.42
N GLY A 121 2.76 -28.83 5.41
CA GLY A 121 3.37 -29.53 4.28
C GLY A 121 2.53 -29.44 3.01
N ASN A 122 1.20 -29.57 3.13
CA ASN A 122 0.29 -29.40 2.00
C ASN A 122 0.07 -27.90 1.71
N LYS A 123 0.52 -27.47 0.53
CA LYS A 123 0.51 -26.06 0.11
C LYS A 123 -0.89 -25.53 -0.24
N ALA A 124 -1.84 -26.39 -0.62
CA ALA A 124 -3.22 -25.97 -0.83
C ALA A 124 -3.89 -25.58 0.50
N VAL A 125 -3.71 -26.39 1.54
CA VAL A 125 -4.23 -26.10 2.89
C VAL A 125 -3.57 -24.84 3.48
N ALA A 126 -2.25 -24.68 3.30
CA ALA A 126 -1.53 -23.48 3.76
C ALA A 126 -1.96 -22.21 3.01
N GLN A 127 -2.23 -22.29 1.70
CA GLN A 127 -2.79 -21.18 0.93
C GLN A 127 -4.17 -20.78 1.45
N VAL A 128 -5.05 -21.74 1.75
CA VAL A 128 -6.38 -21.43 2.32
C VAL A 128 -6.27 -20.74 3.69
N ALA A 129 -5.30 -21.10 4.52
CA ALA A 129 -5.04 -20.35 5.76
C ALA A 129 -4.57 -18.91 5.48
N CYS A 130 -3.73 -18.70 4.45
CA CYS A 130 -3.31 -17.36 4.02
C CYS A 130 -4.50 -16.51 3.51
N ASP A 131 -5.39 -17.10 2.69
CA ASP A 131 -6.63 -16.48 2.22
C ASP A 131 -7.55 -16.07 3.39
N VAL A 132 -7.64 -16.91 4.44
CA VAL A 132 -8.41 -16.59 5.66
C VAL A 132 -7.76 -15.43 6.43
N PHE A 133 -6.44 -15.36 6.54
CA PHE A 133 -5.80 -14.19 7.15
C PHE A 133 -6.02 -12.92 6.34
N GLN A 134 -6.04 -12.98 5.00
CA GLN A 134 -6.34 -11.81 4.17
C GLN A 134 -7.78 -11.31 4.38
N LEU A 135 -8.74 -12.19 4.66
CA LEU A 135 -10.08 -11.81 5.12
C LEU A 135 -10.04 -11.11 6.50
N LEU A 136 -9.29 -11.66 7.47
CA LEU A 136 -9.20 -11.13 8.83
C LEU A 136 -8.63 -9.70 8.92
N ILE A 137 -7.92 -9.23 7.88
CA ILE A 137 -7.51 -7.82 7.74
C ILE A 137 -8.71 -6.88 7.83
N SER A 138 -9.86 -7.24 7.25
CA SER A 138 -11.10 -6.42 7.32
C SER A 138 -11.66 -6.31 8.75
N HIS A 139 -11.13 -7.09 9.70
CA HIS A 139 -11.55 -7.15 11.09
C HIS A 139 -10.41 -6.79 12.07
N TRP A 140 -9.31 -6.17 11.60
CA TRP A 140 -8.13 -5.86 12.43
C TRP A 140 -8.46 -5.03 13.69
N GLU A 141 -9.39 -4.07 13.60
CA GLU A 141 -9.85 -3.29 14.77
C GLU A 141 -10.53 -4.17 15.83
N HIS A 142 -11.29 -5.18 15.40
CA HIS A 142 -12.00 -6.10 16.29
C HIS A 142 -11.01 -7.05 16.97
N LEU A 143 -9.96 -7.46 16.25
CA LEU A 143 -8.83 -8.20 16.81
C LEU A 143 -8.06 -7.37 17.85
N GLN A 144 -7.86 -6.07 17.60
CA GLN A 144 -7.22 -5.16 18.56
C GLN A 144 -8.06 -4.97 19.83
N ARG A 145 -9.40 -4.95 19.72
CA ARG A 145 -10.31 -4.91 20.88
C ARG A 145 -10.27 -6.20 21.71
N LEU A 146 -10.02 -7.36 21.10
CA LEU A 146 -9.86 -8.64 21.79
C LEU A 146 -8.52 -8.71 22.56
N GLU A 147 -7.44 -8.29 21.93
CA GLU A 147 -6.12 -8.14 22.56
C GLU A 147 -5.30 -7.11 21.76
N PRO A 148 -4.84 -5.99 22.37
CA PRO A 148 -4.19 -4.89 21.63
C PRO A 148 -2.96 -5.30 20.82
N THR A 149 -2.24 -6.33 21.25
CA THR A 149 -1.04 -6.85 20.58
C THR A 149 -1.35 -7.94 19.54
N LEU A 150 -2.60 -8.36 19.35
CA LEU A 150 -2.94 -9.48 18.46
C LEU A 150 -2.68 -9.19 16.97
N PRO A 151 -3.02 -8.01 16.39
CA PRO A 151 -2.65 -7.70 15.01
C PRO A 151 -1.12 -7.68 14.81
N LYS A 152 -0.37 -7.19 15.81
CA LYS A 152 1.10 -7.19 15.82
C LYS A 152 1.67 -8.61 15.83
N LYS A 153 1.14 -9.49 16.70
CA LYS A 153 1.49 -10.92 16.74
C LYS A 153 1.22 -11.63 15.42
N ILE A 154 0.11 -11.31 14.73
CA ILE A 154 -0.19 -11.87 13.39
C ILE A 154 0.90 -11.48 12.39
N ILE A 155 1.36 -10.23 12.39
CA ILE A 155 2.46 -9.76 11.53
C ILE A 155 3.78 -10.45 11.92
N GLU A 156 4.09 -10.59 13.21
CA GLU A 156 5.25 -11.33 13.71
C GLU A 156 5.25 -12.80 13.23
N ILE A 157 4.08 -13.47 13.22
CA ILE A 157 3.90 -14.83 12.69
C ILE A 157 4.18 -14.89 11.19
N PHE A 158 3.74 -13.89 10.41
CA PHE A 158 4.04 -13.83 8.97
C PHE A 158 5.54 -13.67 8.72
N VAL A 159 6.20 -12.72 9.38
CA VAL A 159 7.64 -12.46 9.28
C VAL A 159 8.44 -13.73 9.59
N ALA A 160 8.13 -14.40 10.71
CA ALA A 160 8.79 -15.62 11.13
C ALA A 160 8.48 -16.84 10.23
N THR A 161 7.27 -16.93 9.67
CA THR A 161 6.87 -18.00 8.73
C THR A 161 7.54 -17.83 7.36
N ILE A 162 7.65 -16.60 6.86
CA ILE A 162 8.38 -16.28 5.62
C ILE A 162 9.86 -16.63 5.78
N ALA A 163 10.48 -16.21 6.89
CA ALA A 163 11.86 -16.55 7.21
C ALA A 163 12.11 -18.07 7.28
N PHE A 164 11.20 -18.82 7.91
CA PHE A 164 11.26 -20.29 8.00
C PHE A 164 11.13 -20.99 6.63
N LEU A 165 10.22 -20.55 5.77
CA LEU A 165 9.95 -21.20 4.49
C LEU A 165 10.98 -20.83 3.39
N LEU A 166 11.58 -19.63 3.45
CA LEU A 166 12.46 -19.09 2.41
C LEU A 166 13.57 -20.05 1.94
N PRO A 167 14.39 -20.68 2.81
CA PRO A 167 15.50 -21.54 2.36
C PRO A 167 15.02 -22.76 1.55
N SER A 168 13.83 -23.28 1.87
CA SER A 168 13.21 -24.40 1.16
C SER A 168 12.60 -23.95 -0.19
N ALA A 169 11.99 -22.77 -0.23
CA ALA A 169 11.28 -22.26 -1.40
C ALA A 169 12.22 -21.74 -2.50
N GLU A 170 13.37 -21.13 -2.15
CA GLU A 170 14.36 -20.66 -3.12
C GLU A 170 14.86 -21.81 -4.02
N HIS A 171 15.24 -22.92 -3.39
CA HIS A 171 15.80 -24.11 -4.04
C HIS A 171 14.74 -25.05 -4.62
N SER A 172 13.46 -24.87 -4.30
CA SER A 172 12.38 -25.74 -4.78
C SER A 172 12.13 -25.58 -6.28
N THR A 173 11.94 -26.73 -6.94
CA THR A 173 11.44 -26.83 -8.32
C THR A 173 9.90 -26.82 -8.39
N VAL A 174 9.22 -26.92 -7.23
CA VAL A 174 7.77 -27.00 -7.14
C VAL A 174 7.18 -25.59 -7.18
N GLU A 175 6.40 -25.28 -8.23
CA GLU A 175 5.81 -23.95 -8.44
C GLU A 175 4.87 -23.53 -7.28
N ALA A 176 4.25 -24.49 -6.58
CA ALA A 176 3.37 -24.25 -5.44
C ALA A 176 4.09 -23.68 -4.21
N ASP A 177 5.33 -24.08 -3.93
CA ASP A 177 6.10 -23.56 -2.78
C ASP A 177 6.39 -22.06 -2.96
N LYS A 178 6.76 -21.68 -4.18
CA LYS A 178 7.05 -20.29 -4.56
C LYS A 178 5.78 -19.44 -4.55
N LYS A 179 4.67 -19.97 -5.09
CA LYS A 179 3.36 -19.31 -5.03
C LYS A 179 2.89 -19.06 -3.59
N LEU A 180 3.04 -20.03 -2.69
CA LEU A 180 2.70 -19.83 -1.27
C LEU A 180 3.55 -18.70 -0.65
N LEU A 181 4.86 -18.66 -0.91
CA LEU A 181 5.71 -17.60 -0.35
C LEU A 181 5.37 -16.22 -0.93
N VAL A 182 5.00 -16.12 -2.21
CA VAL A 182 4.47 -14.90 -2.84
C VAL A 182 3.17 -14.47 -2.17
N SER A 183 2.22 -15.40 -1.94
CA SER A 183 0.97 -15.11 -1.22
C SER A 183 1.24 -14.59 0.20
N LEU A 184 2.20 -15.17 0.93
CA LEU A 184 2.59 -14.71 2.26
C LEU A 184 3.21 -13.31 2.24
N LEU A 185 4.07 -13.01 1.26
CA LEU A 185 4.66 -11.67 1.08
C LEU A 185 3.61 -10.60 0.78
N LEU A 186 2.63 -10.91 -0.08
CA LEU A 186 1.54 -9.99 -0.41
C LEU A 186 0.54 -9.84 0.75
N CYS A 187 0.26 -10.91 1.50
CA CYS A 187 -0.57 -10.84 2.70
C CYS A 187 0.11 -10.02 3.82
N LEU A 188 1.44 -10.19 4.01
CA LEU A 188 2.23 -9.33 4.90
C LEU A 188 2.13 -7.84 4.50
N LEU A 189 2.22 -7.53 3.20
CA LEU A 189 2.03 -6.17 2.70
C LEU A 189 0.63 -5.63 3.06
N ASP A 190 -0.44 -6.39 2.78
CA ASP A 190 -1.81 -5.98 3.11
C ASP A 190 -2.01 -5.74 4.60
N TRP A 191 -1.43 -6.58 5.48
CA TRP A 191 -1.47 -6.38 6.93
C TRP A 191 -0.74 -5.10 7.36
N CYS A 192 0.47 -4.86 6.85
CA CYS A 192 1.24 -3.65 7.13
C CYS A 192 0.52 -2.37 6.65
N MET A 193 -0.19 -2.44 5.54
CA MET A 193 -0.94 -1.32 4.96
C MET A 193 -2.30 -1.08 5.64
N ALA A 194 -2.80 -2.03 6.44
CA ALA A 194 -4.08 -1.92 7.14
C ALA A 194 -3.96 -1.48 8.61
N VAL A 195 -2.87 -1.85 9.30
CA VAL A 195 -2.67 -1.47 10.70
C VAL A 195 -2.04 -0.07 10.84
N PRO A 196 -2.26 0.64 11.96
CA PRO A 196 -1.63 1.94 12.19
C PRO A 196 -0.10 1.85 12.26
N LEU A 197 0.59 2.83 11.66
CA LEU A 197 2.06 2.91 11.67
C LEU A 197 2.65 2.85 13.09
N SER A 198 1.96 3.42 14.08
CA SER A 198 2.38 3.36 15.48
C SER A 198 2.59 1.93 15.99
N LEU A 199 1.78 0.97 15.53
CA LEU A 199 1.88 -0.46 15.91
C LEU A 199 3.13 -1.12 15.29
N LEU A 200 3.49 -0.73 14.07
CA LEU A 200 4.68 -1.24 13.35
C LEU A 200 5.99 -0.65 13.89
N LEU A 201 5.92 0.54 14.48
CA LEU A 201 7.04 1.20 15.15
C LEU A 201 7.25 0.73 16.60
N GLU A 202 6.37 -0.12 17.15
CA GLU A 202 6.60 -0.72 18.46
C GLU A 202 7.74 -1.75 18.44
N PRO A 203 8.55 -1.85 19.51
CA PRO A 203 9.56 -2.91 19.65
C PRO A 203 8.92 -4.30 19.82
N ILE A 204 9.60 -5.34 19.33
CA ILE A 204 9.13 -6.73 19.41
C ILE A 204 9.23 -7.28 20.84
N THR A 205 8.24 -8.07 21.25
CA THR A 205 8.13 -8.60 22.62
C THR A 205 8.90 -9.92 22.79
N MET A 206 10.21 -9.89 22.54
CA MET A 206 11.08 -11.06 22.72
C MET A 206 11.29 -11.42 24.21
N PRO A 207 11.09 -12.68 24.62
CA PRO A 207 11.44 -13.19 25.94
C PRO A 207 12.92 -13.61 26.04
N SER A 208 13.85 -12.76 25.59
CA SER A 208 15.29 -12.96 25.85
C SER A 208 15.67 -12.42 27.23
N PRO A 209 16.33 -13.23 28.09
CA PRO A 209 16.89 -12.76 29.37
C PRO A 209 18.24 -12.04 29.23
N GLU A 210 18.90 -12.11 28.06
CA GLU A 210 20.28 -11.67 27.84
C GLU A 210 20.37 -10.60 26.74
N ASP A 211 19.97 -9.37 27.08
CA ASP A 211 20.67 -8.11 26.76
C ASP A 211 19.81 -6.92 27.18
N ARG A 212 20.26 -6.17 28.19
CA ARG A 212 19.54 -4.96 28.69
C ARG A 212 20.02 -3.65 28.06
N THR A 213 20.92 -3.73 27.07
CA THR A 213 21.62 -2.59 26.46
C THR A 213 21.39 -2.44 24.96
N SER A 214 20.77 -3.42 24.29
CA SER A 214 20.35 -3.26 22.90
C SER A 214 18.98 -2.57 22.84
N HIS A 215 18.90 -1.44 22.14
CA HIS A 215 17.61 -0.83 21.80
C HIS A 215 16.83 -1.83 20.93
N LYS A 216 15.72 -2.36 21.46
CA LYS A 216 14.87 -3.30 20.74
C LYS A 216 14.34 -2.63 19.47
N ALA A 217 14.71 -3.17 18.31
CA ALA A 217 14.31 -2.60 17.02
C ALA A 217 12.78 -2.70 16.83
N PRO A 218 12.17 -1.75 16.09
CA PRO A 218 10.74 -1.77 15.79
C PRO A 218 10.38 -2.96 14.88
N LEU A 219 9.13 -3.43 14.95
CA LEU A 219 8.64 -4.52 14.07
C LEU A 219 8.90 -4.24 12.58
N LEU A 220 8.79 -2.97 12.15
CA LEU A 220 9.07 -2.54 10.79
C LEU A 220 10.52 -2.85 10.32
N ASP A 221 11.52 -2.76 11.21
CA ASP A 221 12.91 -3.12 10.88
C ASP A 221 13.05 -4.63 10.62
N TYR A 222 12.41 -5.47 11.44
CA TYR A 222 12.39 -6.93 11.21
C TYR A 222 11.69 -7.30 9.90
N ILE A 223 10.62 -6.59 9.53
CA ILE A 223 9.95 -6.75 8.23
C ILE A 223 10.94 -6.44 7.10
N TYR A 224 11.62 -5.29 7.11
CA TYR A 224 12.61 -4.93 6.10
C TYR A 224 13.80 -5.89 6.04
N ARG A 225 14.29 -6.40 7.19
CA ARG A 225 15.35 -7.42 7.23
C ARG A 225 14.92 -8.72 6.52
N VAL A 226 13.73 -9.25 6.81
CA VAL A 226 13.24 -10.48 6.16
C VAL A 226 12.99 -10.25 4.66
N LEU A 227 12.42 -9.11 4.27
CA LEU A 227 12.28 -8.76 2.85
C LEU A 227 13.64 -8.64 2.14
N HIS A 228 14.64 -8.03 2.78
CA HIS A 228 16.00 -7.93 2.25
C HIS A 228 16.67 -9.31 2.11
N CYS A 229 16.44 -10.24 3.04
CA CYS A 229 16.82 -11.64 2.89
C CYS A 229 16.15 -12.28 1.65
N CYS A 230 14.85 -12.09 1.46
CA CYS A 230 14.14 -12.61 0.28
C CYS A 230 14.65 -12.04 -1.06
N VAL A 231 15.22 -10.82 -1.07
CA VAL A 231 15.85 -10.24 -2.26
C VAL A 231 17.28 -10.73 -2.48
N SER A 232 18.04 -10.89 -1.40
CA SER A 232 19.48 -11.17 -1.47
C SER A 232 19.85 -12.65 -1.43
N GLY A 233 18.87 -13.53 -1.16
CA GLY A 233 19.02 -14.97 -1.07
C GLY A 233 19.32 -15.49 0.34
N SER A 234 18.92 -16.73 0.61
CA SER A 234 19.00 -17.34 1.96
C SER A 234 20.44 -17.63 2.43
N THR A 235 21.48 -17.36 1.63
CA THR A 235 22.88 -17.51 2.04
C THR A 235 23.35 -16.41 2.98
N LEU A 236 22.71 -15.24 2.97
CA LEU A 236 22.95 -14.15 3.94
C LEU A 236 22.20 -14.37 5.27
N HIS A 237 21.16 -15.21 5.25
CA HIS A 237 20.33 -15.54 6.42
C HIS A 237 21.17 -16.12 7.57
N THR A 238 22.22 -16.89 7.29
CA THR A 238 23.07 -17.55 8.30
C THR A 238 24.01 -16.60 9.05
N GLN A 239 24.20 -15.35 8.60
CA GLN A 239 24.97 -14.34 9.32
C GLN A 239 24.10 -13.40 10.16
N GLN A 240 22.81 -13.26 9.82
CA GLN A 240 21.85 -12.39 10.53
C GLN A 240 20.82 -13.17 11.37
N SER A 241 20.85 -14.51 11.35
CA SER A 241 19.91 -15.39 12.06
C SER A 241 19.83 -15.17 13.58
N HIS A 242 20.89 -14.63 14.20
CA HIS A 242 20.88 -14.23 15.62
C HIS A 242 19.94 -13.06 15.94
N TYR A 243 19.38 -12.38 14.93
CA TYR A 243 18.50 -11.22 15.06
C TYR A 243 17.20 -11.34 14.25
N LEU A 244 16.79 -12.56 13.88
CA LEU A 244 15.51 -12.83 13.23
C LEU A 244 14.59 -13.59 14.18
N LEU A 245 13.30 -13.25 14.15
CA LEU A 245 12.26 -13.91 14.93
C LEU A 245 12.19 -15.41 14.59
N SER A 246 12.49 -16.29 15.55
CA SER A 246 12.12 -17.69 15.46
C SER A 246 10.69 -17.88 15.96
N LEU A 247 10.02 -18.88 15.42
CA LEU A 247 8.64 -19.23 15.77
C LEU A 247 8.53 -19.76 17.21
N SER A 248 9.64 -20.28 17.76
CA SER A 248 9.82 -20.63 19.18
C SER A 248 9.68 -19.42 20.11
N ASP A 249 9.90 -18.22 19.62
CA ASP A 249 10.05 -17.02 20.43
C ASP A 249 8.70 -16.29 20.62
N LEU A 250 7.66 -16.72 19.89
CA LEU A 250 6.33 -16.11 19.85
C LEU A 250 5.32 -16.77 20.80
N SER A 251 5.29 -18.11 20.88
CA SER A 251 4.63 -18.88 21.95
C SER A 251 5.00 -20.38 21.85
N PRO A 252 5.14 -21.12 22.97
CA PRO A 252 5.25 -22.58 22.97
C PRO A 252 4.05 -23.30 22.31
N ASP A 253 2.90 -22.63 22.13
CA ASP A 253 1.73 -23.22 21.47
C ASP A 253 1.92 -23.41 19.94
N TYR A 254 2.96 -22.80 19.34
CA TYR A 254 3.25 -22.93 17.90
C TYR A 254 3.97 -24.23 17.50
N ASP A 255 4.31 -25.10 18.47
CA ASP A 255 4.83 -26.47 18.26
C ASP A 255 3.73 -27.52 18.00
N LEU A 256 2.48 -27.08 17.78
CA LEU A 256 1.34 -27.96 17.53
C LEU A 256 1.52 -28.83 16.27
N MET A 257 1.75 -30.13 16.47
CA MET A 257 1.91 -31.11 15.39
C MET A 257 0.60 -31.33 14.62
N LEU A 258 0.50 -30.77 13.42
CA LEU A 258 -0.65 -30.95 12.53
C LEU A 258 -0.67 -32.37 11.92
N GLY A 259 -1.86 -32.97 11.85
CA GLY A 259 -2.06 -34.29 11.23
C GLY A 259 -1.77 -34.28 9.73
N GLN A 260 -1.19 -35.38 9.22
CA GLN A 260 -0.83 -35.52 7.81
C GLN A 260 -2.07 -35.53 6.89
N VAL A 261 -1.95 -34.91 5.72
CA VAL A 261 -3.02 -34.83 4.70
C VAL A 261 -2.62 -35.63 3.46
N LYS A 262 -3.55 -36.45 2.96
CA LYS A 262 -3.46 -37.14 1.68
C LYS A 262 -3.85 -36.15 0.57
N SER A 263 -2.91 -35.85 -0.32
CA SER A 263 -3.15 -34.98 -1.47
C SER A 263 -4.09 -35.64 -2.48
N PHE A 264 -4.85 -34.80 -3.19
CA PHE A 264 -5.72 -35.23 -4.28
C PHE A 264 -5.12 -34.83 -5.64
N GLU A 265 -3.88 -35.27 -5.92
CA GLU A 265 -3.34 -35.14 -7.28
C GLU A 265 -4.11 -36.05 -8.23
N PRO A 266 -4.81 -35.51 -9.27
CA PRO A 266 -5.03 -36.32 -10.45
C PRO A 266 -3.66 -36.69 -11.04
N PRO A 267 -3.48 -37.90 -11.61
CA PRO A 267 -2.22 -38.24 -12.25
C PRO A 267 -1.90 -37.18 -13.31
N PRO A 268 -0.62 -36.76 -13.47
CA PRO A 268 -0.26 -35.74 -14.43
C PRO A 268 -0.74 -36.19 -15.80
N SER A 269 -1.69 -35.44 -16.37
CA SER A 269 -2.21 -35.71 -17.70
C SER A 269 -1.04 -35.64 -18.67
N GLN A 270 -0.64 -36.79 -19.20
CA GLN A 270 0.37 -36.88 -20.24
C GLN A 270 -0.18 -36.18 -21.49
N THR A 271 0.01 -34.87 -21.57
CA THR A 271 -0.10 -34.12 -22.82
C THR A 271 0.90 -34.74 -23.77
N THR A 272 0.41 -35.49 -24.75
CA THR A 272 1.23 -36.18 -25.75
C THR A 272 2.20 -35.19 -26.38
N SER A 273 3.49 -35.45 -26.22
CA SER A 273 4.58 -34.53 -26.55
C SER A 273 4.90 -34.49 -28.05
N SER A 274 3.88 -34.34 -28.90
CA SER A 274 4.01 -34.38 -30.37
C SER A 274 4.31 -33.02 -31.02
N ASP A 275 3.91 -31.89 -30.41
CA ASP A 275 3.97 -30.56 -31.05
C ASP A 275 4.94 -29.56 -30.38
N PHE A 276 5.88 -30.03 -29.56
CA PHE A 276 6.73 -29.18 -28.71
C PHE A 276 8.04 -28.66 -29.36
N GLY A 277 8.12 -28.60 -30.69
CA GLY A 277 9.30 -28.10 -31.41
C GLY A 277 9.61 -26.60 -31.16
N ASN A 278 8.57 -25.78 -30.90
CA ASN A 278 8.67 -24.31 -30.85
C ASN A 278 8.53 -23.73 -29.43
N LEU A 279 8.49 -24.57 -28.39
CA LEU A 279 8.12 -24.18 -27.01
C LEU A 279 9.27 -24.24 -25.99
N LEU A 280 10.47 -24.68 -26.40
CA LEU A 280 11.65 -24.78 -25.52
C LEU A 280 12.07 -23.43 -24.94
N THR A 281 12.14 -22.38 -25.77
CA THR A 281 12.46 -21.02 -25.31
C THR A 281 11.44 -20.49 -24.29
N VAL A 282 10.15 -20.71 -24.53
CA VAL A 282 9.07 -20.31 -23.61
C VAL A 282 9.16 -21.06 -22.27
N ALA A 283 9.51 -22.34 -22.30
CA ALA A 283 9.68 -23.15 -21.09
C ALA A 283 10.94 -22.76 -20.30
N GLU A 284 12.06 -22.50 -20.97
CA GLU A 284 13.30 -22.02 -20.35
C GLU A 284 13.13 -20.61 -19.77
N GLU A 285 12.43 -19.72 -20.47
CA GLU A 285 12.19 -18.37 -19.99
C GLU A 285 11.18 -18.35 -18.82
N LYS A 286 10.13 -19.19 -18.85
CA LYS A 286 9.27 -19.43 -17.68
C LYS A 286 10.10 -19.96 -16.50
N ARG A 287 11.03 -20.89 -16.74
CA ARG A 287 11.91 -21.46 -15.69
C ARG A 287 12.82 -20.40 -15.07
N ARG A 288 13.42 -19.52 -15.88
CA ARG A 288 14.24 -18.40 -15.40
C ARG A 288 13.41 -17.42 -14.55
N ARG A 289 12.25 -16.99 -15.05
CA ARG A 289 11.33 -16.10 -14.31
C ARG A 289 10.88 -16.71 -12.97
N ASN A 290 10.58 -18.01 -12.95
CA ASN A 290 10.27 -18.76 -11.72
C ASN A 290 11.44 -18.86 -10.71
N MET A 291 12.68 -18.50 -11.07
CA MET A 291 13.79 -18.39 -10.11
C MET A 291 13.87 -17.01 -9.47
N GLU A 292 13.44 -15.95 -10.16
CA GLU A 292 13.53 -14.56 -9.71
C GLU A 292 12.24 -14.05 -9.03
N LEU A 293 11.13 -14.81 -9.10
CA LEU A 293 9.80 -14.43 -8.60
C LEU A 293 9.75 -14.02 -7.11
N ILE A 294 10.46 -14.72 -6.23
CA ILE A 294 10.49 -14.41 -4.78
C ILE A 294 11.26 -13.08 -4.54
N PRO A 295 12.52 -12.91 -5.00
CA PRO A 295 13.21 -11.62 -4.95
C PRO A 295 12.43 -10.47 -5.58
N LEU A 296 11.77 -10.70 -6.72
CA LEU A 296 11.01 -9.68 -7.43
C LEU A 296 9.79 -9.21 -6.63
N THR A 297 9.06 -10.16 -6.02
CA THR A 297 7.92 -9.86 -5.13
C THR A 297 8.38 -9.12 -3.87
N ALA A 298 9.49 -9.56 -3.25
CA ALA A 298 10.03 -8.89 -2.06
C ALA A 298 10.52 -7.46 -2.36
N ARG A 299 11.13 -7.22 -3.53
CA ARG A 299 11.45 -5.85 -4.01
C ARG A 299 10.18 -5.01 -4.14
N MET A 300 9.14 -5.54 -4.80
CA MET A 300 7.85 -4.85 -4.93
C MET A 300 7.28 -4.48 -3.55
N VAL A 301 7.26 -5.41 -2.59
CA VAL A 301 6.73 -5.16 -1.23
C VAL A 301 7.53 -4.08 -0.50
N MET A 302 8.87 -4.13 -0.53
CA MET A 302 9.69 -3.07 0.08
C MET A 302 9.43 -1.71 -0.55
N THR A 303 9.45 -1.61 -1.88
CA THR A 303 9.21 -0.34 -2.59
C THR A 303 7.80 0.19 -2.31
N HIS A 304 6.80 -0.69 -2.22
CA HIS A 304 5.44 -0.31 -1.88
C HIS A 304 5.33 0.24 -0.44
N LEU A 305 5.97 -0.41 0.55
CA LEU A 305 5.99 0.07 1.92
C LEU A 305 6.69 1.44 2.04
N VAL A 306 7.82 1.64 1.34
CA VAL A 306 8.52 2.94 1.33
C VAL A 306 7.64 4.05 0.75
N ASN A 307 6.88 3.77 -0.31
CA ASN A 307 6.10 4.79 -1.02
C ASN A 307 4.72 5.09 -0.40
N HIS A 308 4.09 4.13 0.30
CA HIS A 308 2.66 4.22 0.67
C HIS A 308 2.35 4.12 2.16
N LEU A 309 3.28 3.61 2.99
CA LEU A 309 3.01 3.36 4.41
C LEU A 309 2.72 4.67 5.16
N GLY A 310 1.59 4.73 5.87
CA GLY A 310 1.13 5.94 6.56
C GLY A 310 0.42 6.98 5.67
N HIS A 311 0.48 6.84 4.34
CA HIS A 311 -0.13 7.77 3.38
C HIS A 311 -1.40 7.22 2.70
N HIS A 312 -1.73 5.94 2.90
CA HIS A 312 -2.92 5.28 2.36
C HIS A 312 -3.74 4.60 3.48
N PRO A 313 -5.09 4.62 3.44
CA PRO A 313 -5.94 5.25 2.43
C PRO A 313 -6.09 6.77 2.61
N LEU A 314 -6.08 7.51 1.49
CA LEU A 314 -6.40 8.94 1.49
C LEU A 314 -7.88 9.15 1.83
N SER A 315 -8.19 10.18 2.63
CA SER A 315 -9.55 10.50 3.03
C SER A 315 -10.37 11.05 1.85
N GLY A 316 -11.21 10.21 1.24
CA GLY A 316 -12.09 10.66 0.15
C GLY A 316 -12.77 9.59 -0.70
N GLY A 317 -12.51 8.29 -0.48
CA GLY A 317 -13.10 7.20 -1.24
C GLY A 317 -12.01 6.30 -1.86
N PRO A 318 -12.20 5.77 -3.09
CA PRO A 318 -11.24 4.88 -3.72
C PRO A 318 -9.96 5.63 -4.13
N ALA A 319 -8.93 5.56 -3.29
CA ALA A 319 -7.65 6.22 -3.54
C ALA A 319 -6.91 5.61 -4.74
N LEU A 320 -6.32 6.49 -5.56
CA LEU A 320 -5.24 6.14 -6.47
C LEU A 320 -3.94 6.00 -5.69
N LEU A 321 -3.12 5.01 -6.05
CA LEU A 321 -1.75 4.91 -5.54
C LEU A 321 -0.69 5.54 -6.44
N HIS A 322 -0.98 5.67 -7.74
CA HIS A 322 -0.03 6.22 -8.69
C HIS A 322 -0.46 7.63 -9.11
N SER A 323 0.53 8.48 -9.34
CA SER A 323 0.32 9.82 -9.85
C SER A 323 -0.13 9.79 -11.31
N LEU A 324 -1.12 10.62 -11.65
CA LEU A 324 -1.50 10.90 -13.04
C LEU A 324 -0.66 12.03 -13.65
N VAL A 325 0.25 12.64 -12.88
CA VAL A 325 1.12 13.73 -13.35
C VAL A 325 2.06 13.24 -14.44
N SER A 326 2.29 14.08 -15.45
CA SER A 326 3.19 13.85 -16.57
C SER A 326 4.24 14.96 -16.65
N GLU A 327 5.32 14.70 -17.40
CA GLU A 327 6.40 15.66 -17.70
C GLU A 327 5.93 16.89 -18.51
N ASN A 328 4.69 16.87 -19.00
CA ASN A 328 4.07 17.99 -19.71
C ASN A 328 3.25 18.90 -18.78
N HIS A 329 2.83 18.42 -17.59
CA HIS A 329 2.09 19.25 -16.65
C HIS A 329 3.00 20.33 -16.08
N ASP A 330 2.55 21.57 -16.14
CA ASP A 330 3.27 22.78 -15.70
C ASP A 330 4.59 23.04 -16.46
N ASN A 331 4.75 22.44 -17.65
CA ASN A 331 5.91 22.63 -18.52
C ASN A 331 5.61 23.68 -19.61
N PRO A 332 6.19 24.90 -19.56
CA PRO A 332 5.86 25.98 -20.47
C PRO A 332 6.33 25.75 -21.92
N TYR A 333 7.16 24.73 -22.16
CA TYR A 333 7.74 24.43 -23.48
C TYR A 333 6.87 23.44 -24.29
N VAL A 334 5.71 23.04 -23.77
CA VAL A 334 4.80 22.06 -24.42
C VAL A 334 3.34 22.50 -24.29
N GLU A 335 2.60 22.54 -25.40
CA GLU A 335 1.21 23.01 -25.42
C GLU A 335 0.18 21.95 -24.96
N SER A 336 0.52 20.66 -25.10
CA SER A 336 -0.37 19.54 -24.78
C SER A 336 -0.05 18.94 -23.41
N SER A 337 -1.08 18.66 -22.60
CA SER A 337 -0.96 17.92 -21.33
C SER A 337 -0.57 16.43 -21.53
N GLU A 338 -0.78 15.87 -22.73
CA GLU A 338 -0.38 14.50 -23.04
C GLU A 338 1.10 14.40 -23.42
N LEU A 339 1.85 13.53 -22.73
CA LEU A 339 3.26 13.25 -22.99
C LEU A 339 3.57 13.15 -24.50
N SER A 340 4.40 14.05 -25.02
CA SER A 340 4.67 14.21 -26.46
C SER A 340 6.17 14.15 -26.76
N SER A 341 6.54 14.10 -28.04
CA SER A 341 7.96 14.18 -28.45
C SER A 341 8.57 15.58 -28.28
N GLU A 342 7.75 16.61 -28.05
CA GLU A 342 8.24 17.97 -27.79
C GLU A 342 8.86 18.06 -26.40
N VAL A 343 8.38 17.26 -25.44
CA VAL A 343 8.89 17.25 -24.07
C VAL A 343 10.40 17.00 -24.02
N PHE A 344 10.94 16.19 -24.95
CA PHE A 344 12.36 15.90 -25.06
C PHE A 344 13.22 17.07 -25.55
N LYS A 345 12.60 18.14 -26.06
CA LYS A 345 13.28 19.40 -26.42
C LYS A 345 13.24 20.45 -25.30
N SER A 346 12.46 20.21 -24.24
CA SER A 346 12.31 21.17 -23.14
C SER A 346 13.65 21.32 -22.39
N PRO A 347 14.20 22.55 -22.24
CA PRO A 347 15.49 22.78 -21.61
C PRO A 347 15.46 22.62 -20.08
N ASN A 348 14.26 22.56 -19.50
CA ASN A 348 13.96 22.39 -18.08
C ASN A 348 13.67 20.93 -17.66
N LEU A 349 13.85 19.95 -18.56
CA LEU A 349 13.56 18.53 -18.30
C LEU A 349 14.75 17.63 -18.62
N GLN A 350 15.14 16.80 -17.65
CA GLN A 350 16.07 15.70 -17.88
C GLN A 350 15.57 14.37 -17.31
N LEU A 351 15.78 13.31 -18.08
CA LEU A 351 15.39 11.94 -17.77
C LEU A 351 16.62 11.08 -17.47
N PHE A 352 16.51 10.25 -16.44
CA PHE A 352 17.59 9.44 -15.87
C PHE A 352 17.16 7.99 -15.62
N VAL A 353 18.13 7.09 -15.70
CA VAL A 353 18.13 5.80 -15.04
C VAL A 353 18.75 6.00 -13.66
N PHE A 354 18.01 5.72 -12.59
CA PHE A 354 18.50 5.86 -11.22
C PHE A 354 19.25 4.62 -10.73
N ASN A 355 18.73 3.46 -11.11
CA ASN A 355 19.30 2.13 -10.97
C ASN A 355 18.67 1.22 -12.06
N ASP A 356 19.04 -0.06 -12.11
CA ASP A 356 18.54 -0.97 -13.15
C ASP A 356 17.03 -1.30 -13.07
N SER A 357 16.29 -0.73 -12.11
CA SER A 357 14.85 -0.94 -11.87
C SER A 357 14.01 0.34 -11.71
N THR A 358 14.62 1.53 -11.83
CA THR A 358 13.98 2.81 -11.49
C THR A 358 14.37 3.90 -12.49
N LEU A 359 13.37 4.57 -13.07
CA LEU A 359 13.54 5.73 -13.94
C LEU A 359 13.09 6.99 -13.19
N VAL A 360 13.80 8.10 -13.40
CA VAL A 360 13.47 9.39 -12.74
C VAL A 360 13.53 10.51 -13.77
N SER A 361 12.53 11.40 -13.75
CA SER A 361 12.48 12.60 -14.56
C SER A 361 12.46 13.82 -13.65
N TYR A 362 13.40 14.73 -13.84
CA TYR A 362 13.47 16.01 -13.12
C TYR A 362 12.96 17.11 -14.05
N LEU A 363 11.96 17.86 -13.60
CA LEU A 363 11.35 18.98 -14.30
C LEU A 363 11.45 20.23 -13.43
N GLN A 364 12.01 21.33 -13.94
CA GLN A 364 11.92 22.63 -13.29
C GLN A 364 10.69 23.38 -13.81
N ILE A 365 9.76 23.67 -12.91
CA ILE A 365 8.58 24.49 -13.17
C ILE A 365 9.00 25.96 -12.93
N PRO A 366 8.76 26.88 -13.88
CA PRO A 366 9.07 28.29 -13.69
C PRO A 366 8.33 28.89 -12.50
N ALA A 367 8.89 29.94 -11.89
CA ALA A 367 8.13 30.78 -10.99
C ALA A 367 6.96 31.46 -11.75
N GLU A 368 5.77 31.49 -11.16
CA GLU A 368 4.68 32.32 -11.67
C GLU A 368 5.06 33.80 -11.55
N THR A 369 4.98 34.56 -12.66
CA THR A 369 5.09 36.03 -12.57
C THR A 369 3.95 36.56 -11.69
N PRO A 370 4.23 37.32 -10.62
CA PRO A 370 3.18 37.76 -9.71
C PRO A 370 2.15 38.62 -10.44
N ALA A 371 0.87 38.29 -10.26
CA ALA A 371 -0.22 39.14 -10.71
C ALA A 371 -0.16 40.48 -9.97
N VAL A 372 -0.45 41.59 -10.66
CA VAL A 372 -0.34 42.95 -10.10
C VAL A 372 -1.10 43.04 -8.76
N GLY A 373 -0.35 43.24 -7.67
CA GLY A 373 -0.88 43.34 -6.31
C GLY A 373 -0.81 42.07 -5.45
N GLN A 374 -0.20 40.98 -5.92
CA GLN A 374 0.16 39.82 -5.08
C GLN A 374 1.65 39.83 -4.72
N PRO A 375 2.04 39.38 -3.51
CA PRO A 375 3.46 39.21 -3.17
C PRO A 375 4.12 38.16 -4.06
N PRO A 376 5.43 38.26 -4.33
CA PRO A 376 6.16 37.24 -5.07
C PRO A 376 6.07 35.90 -4.33
N LYS A 377 5.59 34.86 -5.02
CA LYS A 377 5.65 33.47 -4.53
C LYS A 377 7.08 32.95 -4.65
N SER A 378 7.42 31.96 -3.83
CA SER A 378 8.75 31.32 -3.79
C SER A 378 9.27 30.93 -5.18
N SER A 379 10.54 31.26 -5.43
CA SER A 379 11.18 31.12 -6.73
C SER A 379 11.38 29.64 -7.13
N SER A 380 10.73 29.22 -8.21
CA SER A 380 10.86 27.93 -8.91
C SER A 380 10.56 26.66 -8.10
N GLN A 381 9.68 25.84 -8.66
CA GLN A 381 9.29 24.54 -8.12
C GLN A 381 10.00 23.42 -8.91
N VAL A 382 10.68 22.50 -8.23
CA VAL A 382 11.27 21.30 -8.83
C VAL A 382 10.32 20.14 -8.67
N ARG A 383 9.94 19.51 -9.78
CA ARG A 383 9.13 18.29 -9.81
C ARG A 383 10.00 17.09 -10.17
N VAL A 384 9.90 16.02 -9.38
CA VAL A 384 10.60 14.75 -9.58
C VAL A 384 9.57 13.65 -9.81
N ILE A 385 9.53 13.11 -11.03
CA ILE A 385 8.64 12.01 -11.41
C ILE A 385 9.43 10.70 -11.38
N VAL A 386 9.13 9.83 -10.42
CA VAL A 386 9.76 8.52 -10.23
C VAL A 386 8.89 7.42 -10.83
N ARG A 387 9.48 6.49 -11.57
CA ARG A 387 8.83 5.26 -12.08
C ARG A 387 9.62 4.04 -11.62
N ASP A 388 8.99 3.20 -10.82
CA ASP A 388 9.56 1.96 -10.30
C ASP A 388 8.58 0.78 -10.46
N ILE A 389 8.96 -0.38 -9.91
CA ILE A 389 8.16 -1.62 -9.93
C ILE A 389 6.77 -1.50 -9.28
N SER A 390 6.59 -0.57 -8.33
CA SER A 390 5.34 -0.35 -7.60
C SER A 390 4.42 0.67 -8.27
N GLY A 391 4.95 1.63 -9.04
CA GLY A 391 4.10 2.60 -9.74
C GLY A 391 4.82 3.79 -10.37
N LYS A 392 4.10 4.91 -10.46
CA LYS A 392 4.60 6.24 -10.84
C LYS A 392 4.24 7.25 -9.75
N TYR A 393 5.21 8.05 -9.32
CA TYR A 393 5.09 9.01 -8.23
C TYR A 393 5.59 10.38 -8.67
N SER A 394 5.07 11.45 -8.08
CA SER A 394 5.49 12.83 -8.34
C SER A 394 5.75 13.50 -7.00
N TRP A 395 6.92 14.10 -6.87
CA TRP A 395 7.35 14.85 -5.69
C TRP A 395 7.66 16.27 -6.12
N ASP A 396 7.08 17.25 -5.45
CA ASP A 396 7.28 18.66 -5.75
C ASP A 396 8.03 19.31 -4.57
N GLY A 397 9.15 19.95 -4.86
CA GLY A 397 9.94 20.73 -3.91
C GLY A 397 10.01 22.19 -4.33
N ALA A 398 10.08 23.10 -3.36
CA ALA A 398 10.27 24.53 -3.58
C ALA A 398 11.37 25.04 -2.64
N VAL A 399 12.05 26.12 -3.04
CA VAL A 399 13.03 26.77 -2.16
C VAL A 399 12.28 27.58 -1.11
N LEU A 400 12.51 27.27 0.17
CA LEU A 400 11.82 27.91 1.30
C LEU A 400 12.34 29.32 1.63
N TYR A 401 13.58 29.64 1.23
CA TYR A 401 14.24 30.90 1.55
C TYR A 401 14.98 31.49 0.35
N CYS A 402 14.74 32.77 0.09
CA CYS A 402 15.49 33.59 -0.84
C CYS A 402 15.87 34.91 -0.16
N THR A 403 17.12 35.35 -0.33
CA THR A 403 17.61 36.64 0.19
C THR A 403 17.07 37.77 -0.68
N ASN A 404 15.87 38.25 -0.36
CA ASN A 404 15.27 39.40 -1.03
C ASN A 404 15.93 40.71 -0.56
N HIS A 405 17.13 40.99 -1.06
CA HIS A 405 17.63 42.35 -1.20
C HIS A 405 17.43 42.78 -2.66
N ASP A 406 16.23 43.29 -2.95
CA ASP A 406 15.99 44.04 -4.17
C ASP A 406 16.65 45.42 -4.04
N ASP A 407 17.55 45.74 -4.98
CA ASP A 407 18.17 47.05 -5.09
C ASP A 407 17.09 48.14 -5.32
N CYS A 408 17.10 49.20 -4.50
CA CYS A 408 16.44 50.44 -4.88
C CYS A 408 17.25 51.13 -5.99
N ASP A 409 16.74 51.13 -7.22
CA ASP A 409 17.33 51.82 -8.37
C ASP A 409 17.71 53.27 -8.04
N ASP A 410 19.01 53.58 -8.08
CA ASP A 410 19.51 54.97 -8.06
C ASP A 410 19.25 55.63 -9.43
N ALA A 411 18.11 56.30 -9.53
CA ALA A 411 17.63 56.95 -10.73
C ALA A 411 17.33 58.45 -10.53
N GLY A 412 18.37 59.25 -10.26
CA GLY A 412 18.49 60.53 -10.99
C GLY A 412 18.80 61.83 -10.22
N VAL A 413 19.92 62.43 -10.64
CA VAL A 413 20.12 63.87 -10.95
C VAL A 413 19.99 64.91 -9.82
N PHE A 414 21.14 65.56 -9.55
CA PHE A 414 21.35 66.96 -9.13
C PHE A 414 20.12 67.86 -8.86
N ASP A 415 20.12 68.51 -7.69
CA ASP A 415 20.52 69.93 -7.62
C ASP A 415 21.06 70.33 -6.23
N ALA A 416 21.68 71.50 -6.13
CA ALA A 416 22.39 71.97 -4.93
C ALA A 416 21.55 72.93 -4.04
N VAL A 417 22.17 73.31 -2.91
CA VAL A 417 22.07 74.61 -2.17
C VAL A 417 21.67 74.52 -0.67
N ASP A 418 22.55 75.13 0.14
CA ASP A 418 22.43 75.69 1.50
C ASP A 418 22.08 74.84 2.76
N ARG A 419 23.14 74.68 3.57
CA ARG A 419 23.20 74.68 5.05
C ARG A 419 22.93 76.10 5.60
N PRO A 420 22.84 76.38 6.95
CA PRO A 420 22.84 75.48 8.13
C PRO A 420 21.90 75.93 9.31
N LEU A 421 22.09 75.31 10.51
CA LEU A 421 21.69 75.77 11.89
C LEU A 421 20.18 75.68 12.24
N SER A 422 19.70 75.22 13.42
CA SER A 422 20.24 75.36 14.79
C SER A 422 19.49 74.54 15.89
N THR A 423 20.20 74.20 16.97
CA THR A 423 19.77 74.16 18.41
C THR A 423 18.60 73.30 18.95
N THR A 424 18.96 72.17 19.59
CA THR A 424 18.76 71.83 21.03
C THR A 424 17.49 72.19 21.82
N SER A 425 16.81 71.16 22.38
CA SER A 425 16.40 71.00 23.81
C SER A 425 15.72 69.62 24.01
N HIS A 426 16.10 68.73 24.94
CA HIS A 426 15.77 68.73 26.39
C HIS A 426 14.26 68.92 26.67
N ASP A 427 13.53 68.14 27.49
CA ASP A 427 13.87 67.00 28.38
C ASP A 427 12.56 66.19 28.75
N PRO A 428 12.39 65.35 29.82
CA PRO A 428 11.72 64.05 29.68
C PRO A 428 10.47 63.84 30.62
N HIS A 429 10.27 62.61 31.13
CA HIS A 429 9.14 62.09 31.96
C HIS A 429 7.88 61.70 31.12
N SER A 430 6.93 60.80 31.48
CA SER A 430 6.63 59.93 32.65
C SER A 430 5.45 58.97 32.26
N ARG A 431 5.14 57.78 32.85
CA ARG A 431 5.78 56.89 33.85
C ARG A 431 4.84 55.69 34.18
N ASN A 432 5.39 54.47 34.32
CA ASN A 432 4.81 53.23 34.92
C ASN A 432 3.60 52.49 34.26
N GLN A 433 3.73 51.15 34.25
CA GLN A 433 2.73 50.05 34.18
C GLN A 433 1.73 50.07 35.39
N PRO A 434 0.72 49.15 35.58
CA PRO A 434 0.56 47.79 35.01
C PRO A 434 -0.90 47.28 34.73
N ASP A 435 -0.98 45.95 34.52
CA ASP A 435 -2.10 45.00 34.77
C ASP A 435 -2.91 44.38 33.61
N SER A 436 -3.27 43.11 33.83
CA SER A 436 -3.96 42.13 32.97
C SER A 436 -5.25 41.64 33.69
N PRO A 437 -5.93 40.50 33.40
CA PRO A 437 -6.05 39.64 32.19
C PRO A 437 -7.55 39.37 31.81
N THR A 438 -7.86 38.55 30.77
CA THR A 438 -8.83 37.38 30.78
C THR A 438 -9.42 36.95 29.41
N ASN A 439 -9.53 35.62 29.24
CA ASN A 439 -10.50 34.81 28.46
C ASN A 439 -10.65 34.92 26.91
N GLY A 440 -10.51 33.77 26.22
CA GLY A 440 -11.00 33.52 24.84
C GLY A 440 -12.44 32.96 24.81
N PRO A 441 -12.88 32.13 23.81
CA PRO A 441 -12.17 31.58 22.63
C PRO A 441 -12.92 31.78 21.27
N TYR A 442 -12.38 31.21 20.17
CA TYR A 442 -13.04 30.60 18.97
C TYR A 442 -12.43 30.94 17.58
N LYS A 443 -11.91 29.87 16.94
CA LYS A 443 -11.95 29.49 15.50
C LYS A 443 -11.37 30.39 14.37
N ASN A 444 -10.39 29.78 13.69
CA ASN A 444 -10.16 29.71 12.24
C ASN A 444 -10.07 31.02 11.43
N HIS A 445 -8.85 31.33 10.95
CA HIS A 445 -8.46 31.08 9.54
C HIS A 445 -6.91 31.17 9.45
N CYS A 446 -6.25 30.24 8.76
CA CYS A 446 -4.82 30.38 8.46
C CYS A 446 -4.63 31.38 7.31
N SER A 447 -4.47 32.65 7.66
CA SER A 447 -3.98 33.70 6.77
C SER A 447 -2.51 34.00 7.10
N VAL A 448 -1.58 33.27 6.49
CA VAL A 448 -0.15 33.61 6.50
C VAL A 448 0.06 34.76 5.51
N SER A 449 -0.42 35.94 5.88
CA SER A 449 -0.27 37.21 5.16
C SER A 449 -0.77 38.33 6.07
N ASN A 450 0.12 38.83 6.93
CA ASN A 450 0.19 40.19 7.53
C ASN A 450 0.92 40.12 8.87
N SER A 451 2.21 40.50 8.87
CA SER A 451 2.96 41.15 9.97
C SER A 451 4.46 41.28 9.63
N LEU A 452 4.80 41.75 8.42
CA LEU A 452 6.16 42.18 8.04
C LEU A 452 6.09 43.47 7.19
N SER A 453 5.29 44.42 7.68
CA SER A 453 5.17 45.77 7.12
C SER A 453 5.04 46.76 8.27
N ASP A 454 6.12 46.92 9.03
CA ASP A 454 6.46 48.13 9.80
C ASP A 454 7.86 47.92 10.41
N CYS A 455 8.88 47.79 9.56
CA CYS A 455 10.28 47.72 9.98
C CYS A 455 10.79 49.14 10.29
N TYR A 456 10.54 49.61 11.51
CA TYR A 456 11.50 50.49 12.16
C TYR A 456 12.75 49.68 12.53
N GLU A 457 13.91 50.33 12.55
CA GLU A 457 15.17 49.72 12.95
C GLU A 457 15.14 49.35 14.46
N GLU A 458 14.75 48.12 14.78
CA GLU A 458 15.02 47.51 16.09
C GLU A 458 16.16 46.49 15.98
N GLU A 459 17.11 46.60 16.90
CA GLU A 459 18.32 45.77 16.94
C GLU A 459 17.99 44.29 17.21
N GLY A 460 18.47 43.38 16.35
CA GLY A 460 18.79 42.01 16.77
C GLY A 460 17.66 40.97 16.77
N LEU A 461 16.71 41.02 15.84
CA LEU A 461 15.91 39.83 15.51
C LEU A 461 16.75 38.85 14.69
N ASP A 462 17.13 37.71 15.30
CA ASP A 462 17.82 36.65 14.60
C ASP A 462 16.85 35.90 13.66
N ILE A 463 17.05 36.14 12.36
CA ILE A 463 16.27 35.59 11.26
C ILE A 463 16.42 34.06 11.20
N LEU A 464 17.57 33.52 11.59
CA LEU A 464 17.80 32.07 11.65
C LEU A 464 17.00 31.45 12.80
N ASP A 465 16.99 32.07 13.98
CA ASP A 465 16.22 31.60 15.14
C ASP A 465 14.71 31.57 14.83
N THR A 466 14.23 32.61 14.14
CA THR A 466 12.83 32.70 13.67
C THR A 466 12.51 31.58 12.67
N LEU A 467 13.38 31.37 11.67
CA LEU A 467 13.21 30.32 10.66
C LEU A 467 13.30 28.91 11.25
N LEU A 468 14.14 28.69 12.28
CA LEU A 468 14.26 27.41 12.97
C LEU A 468 13.03 27.13 13.86
N GLU A 469 12.45 28.15 14.49
CA GLU A 469 11.17 28.02 15.21
C GLU A 469 10.02 27.72 14.25
N ASP A 470 9.90 28.48 13.15
CA ASP A 470 8.89 28.27 12.10
C ASP A 470 9.01 26.87 11.46
N LEU A 471 10.21 26.44 11.08
CA LEU A 471 10.45 25.11 10.51
C LEU A 471 10.08 23.99 11.48
N GLY A 472 10.42 24.14 12.78
CA GLY A 472 10.03 23.20 13.82
C GLY A 472 8.51 23.13 14.05
N HIS A 473 7.78 24.19 13.71
CA HIS A 473 6.32 24.24 13.77
C HIS A 473 5.63 23.76 12.48
N SER A 474 6.18 24.05 11.30
CA SER A 474 5.61 23.66 10.00
C SER A 474 5.94 22.22 9.60
N SER A 475 7.13 21.75 9.97
CA SER A 475 7.73 20.47 9.55
C SER A 475 8.22 19.69 10.78
N PRO A 476 7.31 19.12 11.60
CA PRO A 476 7.67 18.35 12.78
C PRO A 476 8.54 17.11 12.48
N GLU A 477 8.57 16.64 11.24
CA GLU A 477 9.47 15.60 10.73
C GLU A 477 10.96 16.02 10.73
N CYS A 478 11.26 17.31 10.77
CA CYS A 478 12.63 17.83 10.88
C CYS A 478 13.15 17.82 12.33
N LEU A 479 12.31 17.53 13.33
CA LEU A 479 12.70 17.55 14.74
C LEU A 479 13.47 16.27 15.12
N PRO A 480 14.67 16.37 15.73
CA PRO A 480 15.43 15.20 16.18
C PRO A 480 14.70 14.35 17.23
N VAL A 481 13.87 15.01 18.05
CA VAL A 481 13.04 14.40 19.10
C VAL A 481 11.73 15.19 19.15
N PRO A 482 10.54 14.55 19.28
CA PRO A 482 9.30 15.27 19.51
C PRO A 482 9.43 16.21 20.72
N GLN A 483 8.95 17.46 20.59
CA GLN A 483 9.01 18.55 21.59
C GLN A 483 10.36 19.29 21.73
N LEU A 484 11.44 18.86 21.08
CA LEU A 484 12.67 19.67 21.02
C LEU A 484 12.53 20.75 19.94
N ARG A 485 12.88 22.01 20.23
CA ARG A 485 12.89 23.10 19.24
C ARG A 485 14.22 23.11 18.48
N LEU A 486 14.21 23.49 17.19
CA LEU A 486 15.44 23.55 16.39
C LEU A 486 16.37 24.71 16.77
N ASN A 487 15.83 25.78 17.37
CA ASN A 487 16.60 26.89 17.95
C ASN A 487 17.11 26.61 19.38
N GLN A 488 16.83 25.43 19.96
CA GLN A 488 17.32 25.12 21.30
C GLN A 488 18.79 24.67 21.26
N PRO A 489 19.70 25.29 22.04
CA PRO A 489 21.09 24.85 22.12
C PRO A 489 21.18 23.43 22.68
N ALA A 490 22.18 22.68 22.19
CA ALA A 490 22.43 21.32 22.62
C ALA A 490 22.76 21.25 24.13
N PRO A 491 22.35 20.19 24.85
CA PRO A 491 22.64 20.03 26.27
C PRO A 491 24.15 19.86 26.53
N SER A 492 24.62 20.37 27.68
CA SER A 492 26.05 20.31 28.05
C SER A 492 26.60 18.86 28.01
N PRO A 493 27.83 18.64 27.52
CA PRO A 493 28.43 17.31 27.40
C PRO A 493 28.43 16.53 28.72
N HIS A 494 28.15 15.22 28.65
CA HIS A 494 28.10 14.36 29.84
C HIS A 494 29.44 14.32 30.58
N GLY A 495 29.41 14.70 31.86
CA GLY A 495 30.59 14.75 32.74
C GLY A 495 31.24 16.12 32.87
N MET A 496 30.78 17.14 32.13
CA MET A 496 31.20 18.52 32.30
C MET A 496 30.56 19.14 33.55
N ASN A 497 31.33 19.90 34.34
CA ASN A 497 30.78 20.66 35.47
C ASN A 497 30.60 22.15 35.12
N LEU A 498 29.75 22.85 35.88
CA LEU A 498 29.43 24.27 35.63
C LEU A 498 30.66 25.19 35.71
N GLU A 499 31.67 24.84 36.50
CA GLU A 499 32.92 25.62 36.61
C GLU A 499 33.77 25.49 35.33
N GLN A 500 33.85 24.30 34.74
CA GLN A 500 34.51 24.05 33.45
C GLN A 500 33.77 24.73 32.31
N GLU A 501 32.44 24.72 32.32
CA GLU A 501 31.61 25.41 31.32
C GLU A 501 31.83 26.92 31.38
N SER A 502 31.77 27.51 32.59
CA SER A 502 32.07 28.93 32.80
C SER A 502 33.50 29.31 32.40
N ALA A 503 34.49 28.46 32.71
CA ALA A 503 35.90 28.72 32.37
C ALA A 503 36.16 28.67 30.86
N ILE A 504 35.47 27.79 30.12
CA ILE A 504 35.53 27.73 28.66
C ILE A 504 34.81 28.94 28.04
N MET A 505 33.65 29.32 28.56
CA MET A 505 32.94 30.51 28.12
C MET A 505 33.79 31.78 28.31
N GLU A 506 34.41 31.95 29.49
CA GLU A 506 35.33 33.07 29.75
C GLU A 506 36.56 33.04 28.82
N ALA A 507 37.12 31.86 28.53
CA ALA A 507 38.23 31.72 27.60
C ALA A 507 37.85 32.11 26.16
N ILE A 508 36.66 31.71 25.69
CA ILE A 508 36.13 32.08 24.36
C ILE A 508 35.86 33.59 24.30
N LEU A 509 35.19 34.17 25.30
CA LEU A 509 34.94 35.62 25.36
C LEU A 509 36.25 36.41 25.34
N ARG A 510 37.26 35.96 26.08
CA ARG A 510 38.59 36.60 26.10
C ARG A 510 39.34 36.43 24.78
N GLN A 511 39.20 35.29 24.10
CA GLN A 511 39.77 35.08 22.77
C GLN A 511 39.10 36.00 21.75
N MET A 512 37.77 36.05 21.71
CA MET A 512 36.99 36.93 20.84
C MET A 512 37.36 38.41 21.06
N GLN A 513 37.53 38.85 22.32
CA GLN A 513 37.98 40.20 22.62
C GLN A 513 39.42 40.48 22.14
N GLN A 514 40.32 39.49 22.23
CA GLN A 514 41.69 39.60 21.69
C GLN A 514 41.70 39.62 20.16
N GLU A 515 40.85 38.84 19.52
CA GLU A 515 40.67 38.81 18.06
C GLU A 515 40.05 40.11 17.55
N GLU A 516 39.02 40.66 18.21
CA GLU A 516 38.49 41.98 17.92
C GLU A 516 39.55 43.08 18.06
N GLU A 517 40.31 43.10 19.15
CA GLU A 517 41.42 44.07 19.31
C GLU A 517 42.46 43.92 18.20
N GLN A 518 42.73 42.70 17.75
CA GLN A 518 43.70 42.43 16.69
C GLN A 518 43.17 42.82 15.30
N VAL A 519 41.89 42.56 15.00
CA VAL A 519 41.20 43.03 13.80
C VAL A 519 41.17 44.57 13.77
N ARG A 520 40.80 45.23 14.87
CA ARG A 520 40.84 46.70 14.97
C ARG A 520 42.25 47.29 14.78
N ARG A 521 43.30 46.56 15.18
CA ARG A 521 44.71 46.95 14.90
C ARG A 521 45.08 46.74 13.43
N TRP A 522 44.61 45.68 12.79
CA TRP A 522 44.82 45.43 11.37
C TRP A 522 44.05 46.41 10.48
N ASP A 523 42.81 46.77 10.80
CA ASP A 523 42.02 47.79 10.08
C ASP A 523 42.62 49.20 10.15
N ALA A 524 43.38 49.48 11.21
CA ALA A 524 44.11 50.73 11.38
C ALA A 524 45.42 50.76 10.55
N ASP A 525 45.96 49.61 10.17
CA ASP A 525 47.19 49.49 9.38
C ASP A 525 46.88 49.39 7.88
N LEU A 526 47.22 50.45 7.14
CA LEU A 526 47.01 50.55 5.70
C LEU A 526 47.69 49.42 4.89
N SER A 527 48.67 48.71 5.46
CA SER A 527 49.31 47.56 4.81
C SER A 527 48.49 46.25 4.88
N PHE A 528 47.47 46.17 5.75
CA PHE A 528 46.58 45.02 5.90
C PHE A 528 45.20 45.21 5.24
N LYS A 529 44.87 46.43 4.77
CA LYS A 529 43.62 46.67 4.04
C LYS A 529 43.67 46.08 2.63
N ALA A 530 42.96 44.96 2.45
CA ALA A 530 42.55 44.50 1.13
C ALA A 530 41.70 45.57 0.43
N ALA A 531 41.76 45.61 -0.91
CA ALA A 531 40.81 46.40 -1.67
C ALA A 531 39.39 45.87 -1.39
N CYS A 532 38.46 46.75 -1.04
CA CYS A 532 37.08 46.38 -0.76
C CYS A 532 36.48 45.76 -2.03
N GLN A 533 36.25 44.45 -1.99
CA GLN A 533 35.40 43.79 -2.97
C GLN A 533 33.96 44.09 -2.57
N SER A 534 33.23 44.77 -3.46
CA SER A 534 31.77 44.83 -3.37
C SER A 534 31.23 43.41 -3.33
N GLU A 535 30.29 43.15 -2.43
CA GLU A 535 29.57 41.87 -2.39
C GLU A 535 28.99 41.58 -3.79
N PRO A 536 29.13 40.37 -4.35
CA PRO A 536 28.61 40.07 -5.67
C PRO A 536 27.08 40.19 -5.64
N SER A 537 26.54 41.10 -6.45
CA SER A 537 25.09 41.30 -6.63
C SER A 537 24.37 39.96 -6.76
N HIS A 538 23.31 39.75 -5.97
CA HIS A 538 22.46 38.58 -6.12
C HIS A 538 21.91 38.54 -7.56
N GLN A 539 22.11 37.43 -8.25
CA GLN A 539 21.55 37.21 -9.59
C GLN A 539 20.68 35.97 -9.56
N GLU A 540 19.40 36.13 -9.87
CA GLU A 540 18.51 34.99 -10.04
C GLU A 540 19.06 34.02 -11.09
N PRO A 541 18.98 32.70 -10.85
CA PRO A 541 19.54 31.71 -11.75
C PRO A 541 18.75 31.61 -13.07
N LYS A 542 19.29 32.21 -14.12
CA LYS A 542 18.69 32.28 -15.46
C LYS A 542 18.62 30.94 -16.22
N ALA A 543 19.25 29.89 -15.70
CA ALA A 543 19.28 28.59 -16.38
C ALA A 543 18.00 27.79 -16.09
N PRO A 544 17.28 27.29 -17.13
CA PRO A 544 15.97 26.66 -16.98
C PRO A 544 15.98 25.30 -16.25
N PHE A 545 17.15 24.79 -15.88
CA PHE A 545 17.33 23.54 -15.12
C PHE A 545 18.20 23.73 -13.85
N TYR A 546 18.41 24.97 -13.42
CA TYR A 546 19.28 25.31 -12.29
C TYR A 546 18.91 24.59 -10.99
N PHE A 547 17.65 24.66 -10.57
CA PHE A 547 17.22 24.12 -9.27
C PHE A 547 17.15 22.59 -9.28
N CYS A 548 16.83 21.98 -10.42
CA CYS A 548 16.98 20.52 -10.59
C CYS A 548 18.45 20.10 -10.48
N ARG A 549 19.38 20.86 -11.07
CA ARG A 549 20.82 20.61 -10.98
C ARG A 549 21.34 20.78 -9.54
N LEU A 550 20.83 21.77 -8.79
CA LEU A 550 21.11 21.96 -7.38
C LEU A 550 20.65 20.73 -6.57
N LEU A 551 19.38 20.33 -6.68
CA LEU A 551 18.85 19.14 -6.02
C LEU A 551 19.63 17.86 -6.38
N LEU A 552 20.02 17.68 -7.65
CA LEU A 552 20.86 16.55 -8.08
C LEU A 552 22.27 16.59 -7.46
N ASN A 553 22.81 17.77 -7.18
CA ASN A 553 24.09 17.94 -6.48
C ASN A 553 23.96 17.59 -5.00
N ASP A 554 22.92 18.09 -4.34
CA ASP A 554 22.70 17.94 -2.90
C ASP A 554 22.34 16.50 -2.52
N LEU A 555 21.60 15.80 -3.39
CA LEU A 555 21.40 14.34 -3.31
C LEU A 555 22.65 13.52 -3.66
N GLY A 556 23.76 14.16 -4.06
CA GLY A 556 25.01 13.52 -4.43
C GLY A 556 24.96 12.73 -5.75
N MET A 557 23.95 12.94 -6.59
CA MET A 557 23.77 12.22 -7.86
C MET A 557 24.78 12.63 -8.93
N ASN A 558 25.37 13.82 -8.80
CA ASN A 558 26.51 14.28 -9.60
C ASN A 558 27.87 13.76 -9.10
N SER A 559 27.92 12.97 -8.01
CA SER A 559 29.19 12.39 -7.53
C SER A 559 29.71 11.28 -8.44
N TRP A 560 31.04 11.12 -8.46
CA TRP A 560 31.71 10.05 -9.21
C TRP A 560 31.24 8.65 -8.80
N ASP A 561 31.03 8.42 -7.49
CA ASP A 561 30.63 7.13 -6.94
C ASP A 561 29.26 6.65 -7.45
N ARG A 562 28.33 7.59 -7.70
CA ARG A 562 26.98 7.29 -8.21
C ARG A 562 26.95 6.96 -9.70
N ARG A 563 27.98 7.27 -10.49
CA ARG A 563 28.00 7.01 -11.96
C ARG A 563 27.96 5.53 -12.35
N LYS A 564 28.09 4.59 -11.40
CA LYS A 564 27.84 3.16 -11.65
C LYS A 564 26.36 2.87 -11.89
N SER A 565 25.46 3.49 -11.12
CA SER A 565 23.99 3.28 -11.19
C SER A 565 23.23 4.42 -11.88
N PHE A 566 23.75 5.65 -11.84
CA PHE A 566 23.07 6.85 -12.36
C PHE A 566 23.52 7.22 -13.78
N HIS A 567 22.58 7.22 -14.74
CA HIS A 567 22.82 7.44 -16.18
C HIS A 567 21.71 8.27 -16.83
N LEU A 568 21.97 8.89 -17.98
CA LEU A 568 20.96 9.60 -18.78
C LEU A 568 20.15 8.61 -19.64
N LEU A 569 18.90 8.97 -19.93
CA LEU A 569 18.04 8.24 -20.87
C LEU A 569 18.08 8.87 -22.27
N LYS A 570 18.29 8.03 -23.29
CA LYS A 570 18.31 8.40 -24.71
C LYS A 570 16.95 8.84 -25.20
N LYS A 571 16.72 10.16 -25.21
CA LYS A 571 15.53 10.84 -25.70
C LYS A 571 15.23 10.48 -27.17
N ASN A 572 14.21 9.67 -27.44
CA ASN A 572 13.79 9.31 -28.80
C ASN A 572 12.33 8.78 -28.84
N SER A 573 11.74 8.66 -30.04
CA SER A 573 10.33 8.26 -30.22
C SER A 573 9.99 6.84 -29.73
N LYS A 574 10.96 5.91 -29.70
CA LYS A 574 10.78 4.58 -29.10
C LYS A 574 10.64 4.70 -27.57
N LEU A 575 11.50 5.51 -26.92
CA LEU A 575 11.41 5.79 -25.47
C LEU A 575 10.04 6.37 -25.10
N LEU A 576 9.56 7.36 -25.86
CA LEU A 576 8.24 7.97 -25.63
C LEU A 576 7.10 6.93 -25.62
N ARG A 577 7.11 6.01 -26.59
CA ARG A 577 6.10 4.95 -26.68
C ARG A 577 6.24 3.95 -25.52
N GLU A 578 7.46 3.60 -25.12
CA GLU A 578 7.70 2.67 -24.02
C GLU A 578 7.35 3.29 -22.66
N LEU A 579 7.60 4.58 -22.44
CA LEU A 579 7.12 5.32 -21.27
C LEU A 579 5.59 5.41 -21.23
N LYS A 580 4.91 5.70 -22.35
CA LYS A 580 3.43 5.63 -22.41
C LYS A 580 2.90 4.23 -22.08
N ASN A 581 3.53 3.19 -22.60
CA ASN A 581 3.15 1.80 -22.33
C ASN A 581 3.37 1.38 -20.87
N LEU A 582 4.43 1.90 -20.23
CA LEU A 582 4.74 1.71 -18.81
C LEU A 582 3.75 2.46 -17.92
N ASP A 583 3.46 3.72 -18.21
CA ASP A 583 2.50 4.54 -17.46
C ASP A 583 1.06 4.02 -17.60
N SER A 584 0.74 3.30 -18.67
CA SER A 584 -0.57 2.64 -18.84
C SER A 584 -0.68 1.27 -18.14
N ARG A 585 0.37 0.76 -17.47
CA ARG A 585 0.30 -0.51 -16.73
C ARG A 585 -0.41 -0.31 -15.40
N GLN A 586 -1.23 -1.29 -15.02
CA GLN A 586 -1.86 -1.32 -13.71
C GLN A 586 -0.82 -1.45 -12.60
N CYS A 587 -1.04 -0.75 -11.48
CA CYS A 587 -0.16 -0.76 -10.30
C CYS A 587 -0.76 -1.58 -9.13
N ARG A 588 -1.87 -2.29 -9.39
CA ARG A 588 -2.60 -3.17 -8.47
C ARG A 588 -3.10 -4.40 -9.23
N GLU A 589 -3.43 -5.46 -8.50
CA GLU A 589 -4.11 -6.62 -9.07
C GLU A 589 -5.56 -6.26 -9.39
N THR A 590 -5.98 -6.39 -10.66
CA THR A 590 -7.32 -6.00 -11.10
C THR A 590 -8.25 -7.20 -11.28
N HIS A 591 -9.50 -7.05 -10.82
CA HIS A 591 -10.57 -8.05 -10.98
C HIS A 591 -11.86 -7.41 -11.52
N LYS A 592 -12.54 -8.15 -12.39
CA LYS A 592 -13.86 -7.82 -12.94
C LYS A 592 -14.82 -8.97 -12.62
N ILE A 593 -15.96 -8.65 -12.02
CA ILE A 593 -16.92 -9.62 -11.48
C ILE A 593 -18.31 -9.26 -11.98
N ALA A 594 -19.00 -10.19 -12.62
CA ALA A 594 -20.39 -9.99 -13.04
C ALA A 594 -21.34 -10.20 -11.85
N VAL A 595 -22.39 -9.37 -11.73
CA VAL A 595 -23.44 -9.49 -10.72
C VAL A 595 -24.81 -9.54 -11.40
N PHE A 596 -25.47 -10.70 -11.30
CA PHE A 596 -26.80 -10.95 -11.84
C PHE A 596 -27.85 -10.94 -10.72
N TYR A 597 -29.02 -10.33 -10.99
CA TYR A 597 -30.20 -10.42 -10.14
C TYR A 597 -31.29 -11.24 -10.84
N ILE A 598 -31.77 -12.30 -10.18
CA ILE A 598 -32.85 -13.17 -10.64
C ILE A 598 -34.01 -13.06 -9.66
N GLY A 599 -35.09 -12.42 -10.11
CA GLY A 599 -36.32 -12.27 -9.34
C GLY A 599 -37.16 -13.56 -9.31
N GLU A 600 -38.19 -13.56 -8.45
CA GLU A 600 -39.15 -14.66 -8.38
C GLU A 600 -39.80 -14.93 -9.76
N GLY A 601 -39.99 -16.21 -10.10
CA GLY A 601 -40.57 -16.63 -11.37
C GLY A 601 -39.67 -16.54 -12.61
N GLN A 602 -38.57 -15.79 -12.59
CA GLN A 602 -37.68 -15.63 -13.76
C GLN A 602 -36.88 -16.91 -14.08
N GLU A 603 -36.97 -17.39 -15.32
CA GLU A 603 -36.19 -18.53 -15.84
C GLU A 603 -35.52 -18.27 -17.19
N ASP A 604 -35.88 -17.21 -17.90
CA ASP A 604 -35.32 -16.88 -19.19
C ASP A 604 -34.26 -15.78 -19.10
N LYS A 605 -33.25 -15.90 -19.95
CA LYS A 605 -32.12 -14.97 -20.05
C LYS A 605 -32.53 -13.51 -20.31
N CYS A 606 -33.64 -13.29 -21.02
CA CYS A 606 -34.07 -11.96 -21.45
C CYS A 606 -34.72 -11.21 -20.29
N SER A 607 -35.62 -11.82 -19.53
CA SER A 607 -36.24 -11.21 -18.35
C SER A 607 -35.19 -10.85 -17.29
N ILE A 608 -34.30 -11.78 -16.96
CA ILE A 608 -33.21 -11.58 -15.98
C ILE A 608 -32.33 -10.38 -16.34
N LEU A 609 -31.95 -10.22 -17.61
CA LEU A 609 -31.09 -9.12 -18.06
C LEU A 609 -31.85 -7.81 -18.36
N SER A 610 -33.18 -7.85 -18.41
CA SER A 610 -34.02 -6.66 -18.52
C SER A 610 -34.18 -5.90 -17.20
N ASN A 611 -33.99 -6.57 -16.06
CA ASN A 611 -34.10 -6.02 -14.71
C ASN A 611 -33.32 -4.71 -14.57
N SER A 612 -33.98 -3.65 -14.08
CA SER A 612 -33.41 -2.31 -13.85
C SER A 612 -33.14 -2.01 -12.36
N ALA A 613 -33.64 -2.84 -11.46
CA ALA A 613 -33.43 -2.79 -10.02
C ALA A 613 -33.64 -4.21 -9.44
N GLY A 614 -33.10 -4.49 -8.25
CA GLY A 614 -33.42 -5.70 -7.49
C GLY A 614 -34.29 -5.43 -6.27
N SER A 615 -34.31 -6.38 -5.34
CA SER A 615 -34.94 -6.22 -4.02
C SER A 615 -34.10 -5.34 -3.09
N GLN A 616 -34.68 -4.90 -1.96
CA GLN A 616 -33.91 -4.14 -0.96
C GLN A 616 -32.69 -4.92 -0.45
N ALA A 617 -32.84 -6.22 -0.15
CA ALA A 617 -31.74 -7.05 0.34
C ALA A 617 -30.62 -7.23 -0.72
N TYR A 618 -30.98 -7.25 -2.00
CA TYR A 618 -30.02 -7.23 -3.11
C TYR A 618 -29.28 -5.90 -3.19
N GLU A 619 -29.99 -4.76 -3.14
CA GLU A 619 -29.37 -3.44 -3.21
C GLU A 619 -28.49 -3.16 -1.97
N ASP A 620 -28.91 -3.60 -0.78
CA ASP A 620 -28.10 -3.59 0.45
C ASP A 620 -26.80 -4.38 0.25
N PHE A 621 -26.89 -5.60 -0.28
CA PHE A 621 -25.74 -6.44 -0.59
C PHE A 621 -24.80 -5.78 -1.61
N VAL A 622 -25.34 -5.24 -2.71
CA VAL A 622 -24.56 -4.54 -3.75
C VAL A 622 -23.84 -3.32 -3.17
N SER A 623 -24.50 -2.55 -2.30
CA SER A 623 -23.88 -1.41 -1.60
C SER A 623 -22.75 -1.83 -0.64
N GLY A 624 -22.79 -3.06 -0.09
CA GLY A 624 -21.73 -3.60 0.75
C GLY A 624 -20.52 -4.15 -0.04
N LEU A 625 -20.63 -4.35 -1.35
CA LEU A 625 -19.53 -4.86 -2.17
C LEU A 625 -18.40 -3.83 -2.34
N GLY A 626 -18.70 -2.54 -2.37
CA GLY A 626 -17.72 -1.46 -2.52
C GLY A 626 -18.37 -0.09 -2.56
N TRP A 627 -17.58 0.95 -2.82
CA TRP A 627 -18.08 2.31 -3.04
C TRP A 627 -18.79 2.39 -4.40
N GLU A 628 -19.98 2.99 -4.44
CA GLU A 628 -20.63 3.35 -5.71
C GLU A 628 -19.85 4.50 -6.35
N VAL A 629 -19.23 4.29 -7.51
CA VAL A 629 -18.43 5.29 -8.22
C VAL A 629 -19.12 5.77 -9.49
N ASP A 630 -18.98 7.06 -9.81
CA ASP A 630 -19.38 7.65 -11.09
C ASP A 630 -18.38 7.27 -12.18
N LEU A 631 -18.84 6.56 -13.22
CA LEU A 631 -18.01 6.08 -14.32
C LEU A 631 -17.48 7.21 -15.21
N ALA A 632 -18.08 8.40 -15.20
CA ALA A 632 -17.55 9.53 -15.94
C ALA A 632 -16.24 10.03 -15.32
N THR A 633 -16.22 10.21 -13.99
CA THR A 633 -15.11 10.82 -13.24
C THR A 633 -14.15 9.82 -12.57
N HIS A 634 -14.52 8.55 -12.39
CA HIS A 634 -13.69 7.55 -11.71
C HIS A 634 -12.31 7.35 -12.35
N CYS A 635 -11.21 7.50 -11.60
CA CYS A 635 -9.85 7.40 -12.14
C CYS A 635 -9.20 6.00 -12.03
N GLY A 636 -9.80 5.06 -11.30
CA GLY A 636 -9.26 3.71 -11.10
C GLY A 636 -9.59 2.72 -12.21
N PHE A 637 -9.44 1.42 -11.91
CA PHE A 637 -9.68 0.34 -12.86
C PHE A 637 -11.15 0.25 -13.34
N MET A 638 -11.37 0.54 -14.63
CA MET A 638 -12.71 0.59 -15.25
C MET A 638 -13.29 -0.77 -15.70
N GLY A 639 -12.56 -1.89 -15.66
CA GLY A 639 -13.10 -3.22 -16.05
C GLY A 639 -13.50 -3.43 -17.52
N GLY A 640 -13.40 -2.39 -18.35
CA GLY A 640 -13.97 -2.34 -19.70
C GLY A 640 -15.30 -1.59 -19.78
N LEU A 641 -15.81 -1.02 -18.68
CA LEU A 641 -16.88 -0.03 -18.66
C LEU A 641 -16.42 1.28 -19.31
N GLN A 642 -17.37 2.08 -19.80
CA GLN A 642 -17.12 3.30 -20.57
C GLN A 642 -17.61 4.57 -19.85
N ARG A 643 -16.80 5.63 -19.92
CA ARG A 643 -17.11 6.96 -19.34
C ARG A 643 -18.26 7.70 -20.01
N ASN A 644 -18.71 7.24 -21.19
CA ASN A 644 -19.73 7.89 -22.02
C ASN A 644 -21.18 7.50 -21.66
N GLY A 645 -21.39 6.80 -20.54
CA GLY A 645 -22.70 6.33 -20.08
C GLY A 645 -23.22 5.07 -20.79
N SER A 646 -22.57 4.56 -21.85
CA SER A 646 -23.10 3.44 -22.64
C SER A 646 -23.13 2.10 -21.90
N THR A 647 -22.42 2.00 -20.77
CA THR A 647 -22.36 0.83 -19.89
C THR A 647 -22.97 1.09 -18.52
N GLY A 648 -23.74 2.18 -18.37
CA GLY A 648 -24.26 2.66 -17.09
C GLY A 648 -23.59 3.97 -16.67
N LEU A 649 -24.12 4.61 -15.63
CA LEU A 649 -23.55 5.83 -15.03
C LEU A 649 -22.68 5.52 -13.82
N THR A 650 -23.01 4.47 -13.06
CA THR A 650 -22.30 4.08 -11.84
C THR A 650 -21.97 2.58 -11.83
N ALA A 651 -21.00 2.21 -11.01
CA ALA A 651 -20.74 0.82 -10.63
C ALA A 651 -20.20 0.75 -9.19
N PRO A 652 -20.44 -0.35 -8.45
CA PRO A 652 -19.70 -0.64 -7.23
C PRO A 652 -18.23 -0.94 -7.57
N TYR A 653 -17.34 -0.35 -6.81
CA TYR A 653 -15.89 -0.50 -6.93
C TYR A 653 -15.26 -0.65 -5.55
N TYR A 654 -14.32 -1.57 -5.42
CA TYR A 654 -13.53 -1.81 -4.21
C TYR A 654 -12.05 -1.76 -4.53
N ALA A 655 -11.26 -1.24 -3.59
CA ALA A 655 -9.81 -1.24 -3.68
C ALA A 655 -9.15 -1.36 -2.31
N THR A 656 -7.97 -1.97 -2.32
CA THR A 656 -6.95 -1.88 -1.27
C THR A 656 -5.73 -1.17 -1.86
N SER A 657 -4.61 -1.19 -1.15
CA SER A 657 -3.32 -0.80 -1.73
C SER A 657 -2.80 -1.81 -2.77
N THR A 658 -3.27 -3.06 -2.78
CA THR A 658 -2.76 -4.13 -3.65
C THR A 658 -3.77 -4.60 -4.70
N VAL A 659 -5.06 -4.38 -4.49
CA VAL A 659 -6.16 -4.94 -5.30
C VAL A 659 -7.12 -3.84 -5.76
N GLU A 660 -7.66 -3.96 -6.98
CA GLU A 660 -8.82 -3.23 -7.48
C GLU A 660 -9.87 -4.21 -7.99
N THR A 661 -11.12 -3.99 -7.68
CA THR A 661 -12.24 -4.85 -8.07
C THR A 661 -13.42 -3.99 -8.49
N ILE A 662 -13.86 -4.15 -9.74
CA ILE A 662 -15.06 -3.47 -10.25
C ILE A 662 -16.15 -4.50 -10.55
N PHE A 663 -17.38 -4.17 -10.16
CA PHE A 663 -18.53 -5.05 -10.28
C PHE A 663 -19.39 -4.64 -11.49
N HIS A 664 -19.48 -5.52 -12.47
CA HIS A 664 -20.40 -5.38 -13.59
C HIS A 664 -21.81 -5.76 -13.12
N VAL A 665 -22.59 -4.78 -12.66
CA VAL A 665 -23.92 -5.02 -12.10
C VAL A 665 -25.00 -4.94 -13.19
N SER A 666 -25.71 -6.03 -13.43
CA SER A 666 -26.71 -6.15 -14.50
C SER A 666 -27.85 -5.13 -14.43
N THR A 667 -28.24 -4.68 -13.23
CA THR A 667 -29.27 -3.66 -13.00
C THR A 667 -28.78 -2.22 -13.19
N ARG A 668 -27.46 -1.96 -13.09
CA ARG A 668 -26.86 -0.63 -13.32
C ARG A 668 -26.57 -0.34 -14.81
N MET A 669 -26.60 -1.37 -15.66
CA MET A 669 -26.42 -1.25 -17.11
C MET A 669 -27.75 -0.90 -17.84
N PRO A 670 -27.74 -0.04 -18.88
CA PRO A 670 -28.95 0.37 -19.60
C PRO A 670 -29.70 -0.78 -20.29
N SER A 671 -31.04 -0.66 -20.39
CA SER A 671 -31.96 -1.69 -20.91
C SER A 671 -32.65 -1.34 -22.24
N ASP A 672 -31.96 -0.65 -23.16
CA ASP A 672 -32.46 -0.28 -24.51
C ASP A 672 -32.70 -1.48 -25.45
N SER A 673 -33.21 -1.26 -26.67
CA SER A 673 -33.52 -2.33 -27.65
C SER A 673 -32.34 -3.24 -28.01
N ASP A 674 -31.11 -2.72 -28.04
CA ASP A 674 -29.87 -3.48 -28.27
C ASP A 674 -29.13 -3.88 -26.97
N CYS A 675 -29.77 -3.70 -25.81
CA CYS A 675 -29.21 -3.94 -24.48
C CYS A 675 -28.55 -5.30 -24.34
N LEU A 676 -29.26 -6.37 -24.72
CA LEU A 676 -28.93 -7.73 -24.29
C LEU A 676 -27.49 -8.11 -24.68
N THR A 677 -27.13 -7.84 -25.94
CA THR A 677 -25.79 -8.08 -26.48
C THR A 677 -24.74 -7.16 -25.86
N LYS A 678 -25.09 -5.91 -25.52
CA LYS A 678 -24.20 -4.96 -24.83
C LYS A 678 -23.91 -5.44 -23.40
N LYS A 679 -24.95 -5.72 -22.59
CA LYS A 679 -24.80 -6.26 -21.22
C LYS A 679 -23.95 -7.53 -21.21
N LEU A 680 -24.23 -8.48 -22.11
CA LEU A 680 -23.48 -9.74 -22.21
C LEU A 680 -22.01 -9.57 -22.65
N ARG A 681 -21.66 -8.52 -23.39
CA ARG A 681 -20.25 -8.23 -23.76
C ARG A 681 -19.39 -7.93 -22.53
N HIS A 682 -19.98 -7.39 -21.47
CA HIS A 682 -19.31 -7.14 -20.20
C HIS A 682 -19.54 -8.34 -19.25
N LEU A 683 -20.78 -8.57 -18.85
CA LEU A 683 -21.18 -9.61 -17.89
C LEU A 683 -20.80 -11.03 -18.30
N GLY A 684 -20.92 -11.36 -19.60
CA GLY A 684 -20.75 -12.72 -20.10
C GLY A 684 -19.30 -13.09 -20.41
N ASN A 685 -18.37 -12.14 -20.29
CA ASN A 685 -16.93 -12.31 -20.52
C ASN A 685 -16.12 -12.28 -19.21
N ASP A 686 -16.79 -12.31 -18.06
CA ASP A 686 -16.14 -12.36 -16.74
C ASP A 686 -15.88 -13.80 -16.30
N GLU A 687 -14.81 -13.99 -15.53
CA GLU A 687 -14.38 -15.32 -15.07
C GLU A 687 -15.17 -15.79 -13.84
N VAL A 688 -15.64 -14.84 -13.04
CA VAL A 688 -16.35 -15.05 -11.77
C VAL A 688 -17.67 -14.30 -11.82
N HIS A 689 -18.76 -15.02 -11.59
CA HIS A 689 -20.12 -14.46 -11.56
C HIS A 689 -20.72 -14.58 -10.16
N ILE A 690 -21.26 -13.49 -9.63
CA ILE A 690 -22.18 -13.49 -8.49
C ILE A 690 -23.61 -13.58 -9.06
N VAL A 691 -24.42 -14.50 -8.53
CA VAL A 691 -25.83 -14.64 -8.90
C VAL A 691 -26.68 -14.50 -7.65
N TRP A 692 -27.45 -13.42 -7.54
CA TRP A 692 -28.49 -13.29 -6.52
C TRP A 692 -29.78 -13.94 -7.03
N SER A 693 -30.30 -14.93 -6.30
CA SER A 693 -31.49 -15.68 -6.71
C SER A 693 -32.57 -15.64 -5.63
N GLU A 694 -33.64 -14.90 -5.92
CA GLU A 694 -34.92 -14.97 -5.19
C GLU A 694 -35.90 -15.97 -5.83
N HIS A 695 -35.47 -16.64 -6.90
CA HIS A 695 -36.23 -17.72 -7.51
C HIS A 695 -36.30 -18.95 -6.59
N SER A 696 -37.47 -19.61 -6.55
CA SER A 696 -37.78 -20.74 -5.66
C SER A 696 -37.16 -22.09 -6.06
N ARG A 697 -36.37 -22.12 -7.14
CA ARG A 697 -35.62 -23.29 -7.63
C ARG A 697 -34.16 -22.94 -7.79
N ASP A 698 -33.30 -23.93 -7.58
CA ASP A 698 -31.87 -23.82 -7.74
C ASP A 698 -31.47 -23.25 -9.11
N TYR A 699 -30.50 -22.34 -9.09
CA TYR A 699 -29.90 -21.79 -10.29
C TYR A 699 -29.21 -22.88 -11.12
N ARG A 700 -29.42 -22.83 -12.43
CA ARG A 700 -28.83 -23.77 -13.39
C ARG A 700 -27.92 -23.00 -14.33
N ARG A 701 -26.68 -23.48 -14.52
CA ARG A 701 -25.66 -22.86 -15.40
C ARG A 701 -26.15 -22.59 -16.84
N GLY A 702 -27.16 -23.34 -17.31
CA GLY A 702 -27.79 -23.14 -18.62
C GLY A 702 -28.75 -21.94 -18.75
N ILE A 703 -29.13 -21.27 -17.65
CA ILE A 703 -30.05 -20.11 -17.68
C ILE A 703 -29.37 -18.90 -18.36
N ILE A 704 -28.14 -18.59 -17.94
CA ILE A 704 -27.27 -17.61 -18.61
C ILE A 704 -26.06 -18.38 -19.20
N PRO A 705 -26.18 -18.93 -20.43
CA PRO A 705 -25.08 -19.65 -21.05
C PRO A 705 -23.97 -18.67 -21.44
N THR A 706 -22.77 -18.96 -20.92
CA THR A 706 -21.51 -18.26 -21.18
C THR A 706 -20.38 -19.28 -21.29
N ASP A 707 -19.46 -19.08 -22.24
CA ASP A 707 -18.23 -19.88 -22.34
C ASP A 707 -17.26 -19.56 -21.18
N PHE A 708 -17.32 -18.31 -20.69
CA PHE A 708 -16.72 -17.83 -19.46
C PHE A 708 -17.57 -18.19 -18.22
N GLY A 709 -17.45 -17.47 -17.10
CA GLY A 709 -18.02 -17.87 -15.82
C GLY A 709 -17.41 -19.18 -15.33
N ASP A 710 -16.08 -19.25 -15.21
CA ASP A 710 -15.36 -20.42 -14.68
C ASP A 710 -15.78 -20.74 -13.23
N VAL A 711 -16.20 -19.71 -12.48
CA VAL A 711 -16.79 -19.80 -11.13
C VAL A 711 -18.11 -19.02 -11.08
N LEU A 712 -19.12 -19.61 -10.43
CA LEU A 712 -20.38 -18.96 -10.07
C LEU A 712 -20.58 -19.09 -8.55
N ILE A 713 -20.84 -17.96 -7.90
CA ILE A 713 -21.22 -17.87 -6.48
C ILE A 713 -22.69 -17.44 -6.44
N ILE A 714 -23.58 -18.38 -6.12
CA ILE A 714 -25.02 -18.15 -6.07
C ILE A 714 -25.44 -17.90 -4.62
N ILE A 715 -26.16 -16.81 -4.40
CA ILE A 715 -26.64 -16.34 -3.11
C ILE A 715 -28.16 -16.50 -3.08
N TYR A 716 -28.66 -17.28 -2.13
CA TYR A 716 -30.09 -17.46 -1.89
C TYR A 716 -30.48 -16.82 -0.54
N PRO A 717 -31.33 -15.78 -0.54
CA PRO A 717 -31.84 -15.18 0.68
C PRO A 717 -32.67 -16.17 1.51
N MET A 718 -32.41 -16.21 2.81
CA MET A 718 -33.18 -17.00 3.78
C MET A 718 -33.89 -16.09 4.79
N LYS A 719 -34.69 -16.69 5.67
CA LYS A 719 -35.29 -15.98 6.81
C LYS A 719 -34.21 -15.47 7.77
N ASN A 720 -34.54 -14.43 8.54
CA ASN A 720 -33.69 -13.85 9.59
C ASN A 720 -32.34 -13.28 9.09
N HIS A 721 -32.31 -12.70 7.87
CA HIS A 721 -31.12 -12.12 7.24
C HIS A 721 -29.92 -13.10 7.15
N MET A 722 -30.20 -14.38 6.99
CA MET A 722 -29.21 -15.42 6.63
C MET A 722 -29.22 -15.64 5.12
N TYR A 723 -28.12 -16.13 4.58
CA TYR A 723 -27.94 -16.39 3.15
C TYR A 723 -27.25 -17.73 2.94
N PHE A 724 -27.84 -18.57 2.08
CA PHE A 724 -27.23 -19.83 1.66
C PHE A 724 -26.39 -19.60 0.40
N ILE A 725 -25.15 -20.11 0.43
CA ILE A 725 -24.16 -19.91 -0.63
C ILE A 725 -23.90 -21.23 -1.35
N GLN A 726 -24.20 -21.26 -2.65
CA GLN A 726 -23.85 -22.36 -3.54
C GLN A 726 -22.69 -21.92 -4.45
N ILE A 727 -21.65 -22.75 -4.60
CA ILE A 727 -20.50 -22.44 -5.45
C ILE A 727 -20.38 -23.51 -6.54
N MET A 728 -20.55 -23.09 -7.79
CA MET A 728 -20.37 -23.94 -8.97
C MET A 728 -19.10 -23.51 -9.71
N LYS A 729 -18.10 -24.39 -9.81
CA LYS A 729 -16.85 -24.11 -10.54
C LYS A 729 -16.54 -25.18 -11.58
N LYS A 730 -15.83 -24.83 -12.66
CA LYS A 730 -15.29 -25.81 -13.61
C LYS A 730 -14.30 -26.75 -12.87
N PRO A 731 -14.25 -28.06 -13.15
CA PRO A 731 -13.48 -29.03 -12.35
C PRO A 731 -11.99 -28.68 -12.16
N GLN A 732 -11.38 -28.09 -13.18
CA GLN A 732 -9.97 -27.69 -13.21
C GLN A 732 -9.62 -26.44 -12.40
N VAL A 733 -10.60 -25.70 -11.86
CA VAL A 733 -10.34 -24.60 -10.92
C VAL A 733 -9.94 -25.23 -9.57
N PRO A 734 -8.82 -24.86 -8.94
CA PRO A 734 -8.44 -25.39 -7.63
C PRO A 734 -9.45 -24.99 -6.54
N PHE A 735 -9.23 -25.46 -5.30
CA PHE A 735 -9.96 -24.93 -4.15
C PHE A 735 -9.56 -23.47 -3.90
N PHE A 736 -10.52 -22.65 -3.46
CA PHE A 736 -10.33 -21.28 -3.00
C PHE A 736 -11.30 -21.00 -1.85
N GLY A 737 -10.92 -20.14 -0.91
CA GLY A 737 -11.78 -19.68 0.19
C GLY A 737 -12.04 -18.17 0.13
N PRO A 738 -12.67 -17.57 1.16
CA PRO A 738 -13.10 -18.18 2.42
C PRO A 738 -14.45 -18.91 2.37
N LEU A 739 -15.37 -18.59 1.43
CA LEU A 739 -16.64 -19.32 1.33
C LEU A 739 -16.46 -20.66 0.60
N PHE A 740 -17.23 -21.65 1.04
CA PHE A 740 -17.32 -22.97 0.41
C PHE A 740 -18.76 -23.26 -0.02
N ASN A 741 -18.94 -24.20 -0.94
CA ASN A 741 -20.26 -24.62 -1.40
C ASN A 741 -21.08 -25.21 -0.24
N GLY A 742 -22.24 -24.63 0.06
CA GLY A 742 -23.12 -25.04 1.16
C GLY A 742 -22.99 -24.20 2.43
N ALA A 743 -22.16 -23.14 2.44
CA ALA A 743 -22.06 -22.24 3.58
C ALA A 743 -23.38 -21.46 3.83
N ILE A 744 -23.67 -21.18 5.10
CA ILE A 744 -24.74 -20.26 5.53
C ILE A 744 -24.08 -19.15 6.34
N ILE A 745 -24.38 -17.89 5.99
CA ILE A 745 -23.74 -16.71 6.58
C ILE A 745 -24.74 -15.61 6.91
N THR A 746 -24.38 -14.77 7.87
CA THR A 746 -25.17 -13.59 8.27
C THR A 746 -25.03 -12.44 7.26
N GLY A 747 -26.08 -11.63 7.11
CA GLY A 747 -26.11 -10.50 6.18
C GLY A 747 -25.06 -9.42 6.44
N THR A 748 -24.58 -9.29 7.67
CA THR A 748 -23.50 -8.36 8.06
C THR A 748 -22.14 -8.73 7.44
N LEU A 749 -21.87 -10.03 7.26
CA LEU A 749 -20.62 -10.53 6.68
C LEU A 749 -20.74 -10.90 5.20
N LEU A 750 -21.96 -11.06 4.68
CA LEU A 750 -22.21 -11.46 3.29
C LEU A 750 -21.38 -10.69 2.26
N PRO A 751 -21.34 -9.34 2.23
CA PRO A 751 -20.64 -8.62 1.17
C PRO A 751 -19.11 -8.77 1.24
N SER A 752 -18.51 -8.75 2.43
CA SER A 752 -17.06 -8.91 2.60
C SER A 752 -16.60 -10.33 2.27
N LEU A 753 -17.34 -11.34 2.72
CA LEU A 753 -17.06 -12.75 2.46
C LEU A 753 -17.19 -13.11 0.97
N VAL A 754 -18.27 -12.64 0.30
CA VAL A 754 -18.45 -12.86 -1.14
C VAL A 754 -17.37 -12.15 -1.93
N ARG A 755 -17.04 -10.90 -1.60
CA ARG A 755 -15.95 -10.15 -2.26
C ARG A 755 -14.60 -10.86 -2.14
N ALA A 756 -14.19 -11.25 -0.93
CA ALA A 756 -12.96 -12.00 -0.71
C ALA A 756 -12.93 -13.32 -1.50
N THR A 757 -14.05 -14.05 -1.50
CA THR A 757 -14.16 -15.30 -2.25
C THR A 757 -14.09 -15.07 -3.76
N CYS A 758 -14.65 -13.99 -4.29
CA CYS A 758 -14.56 -13.68 -5.73
C CYS A 758 -13.14 -13.30 -6.17
N VAL A 759 -12.40 -12.55 -5.36
CA VAL A 759 -10.99 -12.20 -5.61
C VAL A 759 -10.15 -13.48 -5.66
N ASN A 760 -10.30 -14.37 -4.66
CA ASN A 760 -9.57 -15.64 -4.61
C ASN A 760 -10.01 -16.62 -5.71
N ALA A 761 -11.30 -16.64 -6.08
CA ALA A 761 -11.79 -17.37 -7.24
C ALA A 761 -11.16 -16.88 -8.54
N SER A 762 -11.02 -15.57 -8.72
CA SER A 762 -10.36 -14.98 -9.89
C SER A 762 -8.87 -15.32 -9.91
N ARG A 763 -8.16 -15.25 -8.77
CA ARG A 763 -6.77 -15.74 -8.66
C ARG A 763 -6.65 -17.22 -9.02
N ALA A 764 -7.54 -18.06 -8.52
CA ALA A 764 -7.60 -19.48 -8.84
C ALA A 764 -7.82 -19.75 -10.34
N VAL A 765 -8.67 -18.97 -11.02
CA VAL A 765 -8.83 -19.03 -12.48
C VAL A 765 -7.58 -18.55 -13.21
N LYS A 766 -7.07 -17.35 -12.91
CA LYS A 766 -5.86 -16.76 -13.50
C LYS A 766 -4.63 -17.67 -13.36
N SER A 767 -4.49 -18.37 -12.22
CA SER A 767 -3.36 -19.28 -11.95
C SER A 767 -3.22 -20.45 -12.95
N ARG A 768 -4.27 -20.74 -13.73
CA ARG A 768 -4.30 -21.76 -14.79
C ARG A 768 -3.90 -21.20 -16.16
N LEU A 769 -3.88 -19.88 -16.33
CA LEU A 769 -3.53 -19.25 -17.60
C LEU A 769 -2.03 -19.39 -17.83
N THR A 770 -1.66 -20.04 -18.92
CA THR A 770 -0.26 -20.17 -19.34
C THR A 770 0.33 -18.79 -19.58
N LEU A 771 1.47 -18.49 -18.95
CA LEU A 771 2.17 -17.20 -19.04
C LEU A 771 1.43 -16.01 -18.42
N TYR A 772 0.44 -16.22 -17.54
CA TYR A 772 -0.05 -15.12 -16.70
C TYR A 772 1.08 -14.58 -15.83
N GLN A 773 1.20 -13.25 -15.78
CA GLN A 773 2.16 -12.52 -14.99
C GLN A 773 1.42 -11.55 -14.08
N SER A 774 1.93 -11.37 -12.87
CA SER A 774 1.43 -10.36 -11.94
C SER A 774 1.77 -8.96 -12.47
N PHE A 775 0.97 -7.95 -12.11
CA PHE A 775 1.14 -6.58 -12.63
C PHE A 775 2.56 -6.01 -12.44
N TYR A 776 3.20 -6.33 -11.32
CA TYR A 776 4.58 -5.93 -11.00
C TYR A 776 5.64 -6.72 -11.78
N GLU A 777 5.35 -7.96 -12.19
CA GLU A 777 6.22 -8.74 -13.07
C GLU A 777 6.24 -8.16 -14.49
N GLU A 778 5.07 -7.82 -15.05
CA GLU A 778 4.99 -7.09 -16.31
C GLU A 778 5.74 -5.76 -16.21
N ARG A 779 5.47 -4.97 -15.15
CA ARG A 779 6.06 -3.65 -14.96
C ARG A 779 7.58 -3.69 -14.84
N ALA A 780 8.13 -4.69 -14.14
CA ALA A 780 9.58 -4.91 -14.06
C ALA A 780 10.19 -5.19 -15.44
N LEU A 781 9.58 -6.06 -16.25
CA LEU A 781 10.06 -6.35 -17.60
C LEU A 781 10.05 -5.11 -18.52
N TYR A 782 9.06 -4.23 -18.39
CA TYR A 782 9.07 -2.94 -19.11
C TYR A 782 10.19 -2.02 -18.63
N LEU A 783 10.44 -1.94 -17.32
CA LEU A 783 11.53 -1.12 -16.75
C LEU A 783 12.91 -1.63 -17.20
N GLU A 784 13.17 -2.92 -17.07
CA GLU A 784 14.41 -3.57 -17.52
C GLU A 784 14.64 -3.35 -19.02
N ALA A 785 13.60 -3.53 -19.85
CA ALA A 785 13.68 -3.29 -21.28
C ALA A 785 13.97 -1.81 -21.62
N ILE A 786 13.38 -0.86 -20.91
CA ILE A 786 13.67 0.58 -21.11
C ILE A 786 15.11 0.89 -20.70
N VAL A 787 15.56 0.45 -19.53
CA VAL A 787 16.95 0.64 -19.07
C VAL A 787 17.93 0.05 -20.07
N GLN A 788 17.75 -1.20 -20.49
CA GLN A 788 18.66 -1.88 -21.43
C GLN A 788 18.70 -1.20 -22.80
N ASN A 789 17.56 -0.71 -23.32
CA ASN A 789 17.46 -0.12 -24.65
C ASN A 789 17.83 1.36 -24.72
N HIS A 790 17.69 2.10 -23.61
CA HIS A 790 17.73 3.57 -23.60
C HIS A 790 18.75 4.17 -22.63
N ARG A 791 19.44 3.40 -21.79
CA ARG A 791 20.59 3.90 -21.00
C ARG A 791 21.71 4.39 -21.91
N GLU A 792 22.15 5.63 -21.70
CA GLU A 792 23.32 6.17 -22.39
C GLU A 792 24.61 5.86 -21.63
N VAL A 793 25.59 5.31 -22.36
CA VAL A 793 26.95 5.06 -21.85
C VAL A 793 27.85 6.19 -22.36
N MET A 794 28.33 7.02 -21.44
CA MET A 794 29.14 8.21 -21.73
C MET A 794 30.13 8.48 -20.59
N THR A 795 31.10 9.37 -20.82
CA THR A 795 32.11 9.78 -19.82
C THR A 795 31.47 10.56 -18.65
N PHE A 796 32.26 10.94 -17.65
CA PHE A 796 31.74 11.79 -16.58
C PHE A 796 31.54 13.23 -17.06
N GLU A 797 32.45 13.70 -17.89
CA GLU A 797 32.51 15.03 -18.49
C GLU A 797 31.32 15.24 -19.43
N ASP A 798 31.04 14.28 -20.32
CA ASP A 798 29.88 14.32 -21.20
C ASP A 798 28.57 14.34 -20.38
N PHE A 799 28.48 13.46 -19.36
CA PHE A 799 27.32 13.37 -18.48
C PHE A 799 27.07 14.69 -17.74
N ALA A 800 28.11 15.26 -17.12
CA ALA A 800 28.02 16.53 -16.43
C ALA A 800 27.58 17.62 -17.41
N SER A 801 28.19 17.72 -18.60
CA SER A 801 27.83 18.74 -19.60
C SER A 801 26.34 18.68 -20.01
N GLN A 802 25.77 17.48 -20.15
CA GLN A 802 24.37 17.29 -20.50
C GLN A 802 23.42 17.51 -19.31
N VAL A 803 23.83 17.24 -18.07
CA VAL A 803 23.06 17.60 -16.87
C VAL A 803 23.07 19.12 -16.64
N PHE A 804 24.17 19.80 -16.96
CA PHE A 804 24.24 21.27 -16.95
C PHE A 804 23.41 21.91 -18.07
N SER A 805 23.19 21.22 -19.20
CA SER A 805 22.41 21.70 -20.35
C SER A 805 21.54 20.59 -20.97
N PRO A 806 20.36 20.28 -20.39
CA PRO A 806 19.50 19.15 -20.79
C PRO A 806 19.03 19.14 -22.25
N SER A 807 19.02 20.31 -22.87
CA SER A 807 19.01 20.48 -24.31
C SER A 807 20.21 21.36 -24.68
N PRO A 808 21.17 20.89 -25.49
CA PRO A 808 22.12 21.79 -26.11
C PRO A 808 21.32 22.74 -26.99
N GLY A 809 21.31 24.03 -26.63
CA GLY A 809 20.70 25.05 -27.48
C GLY A 809 21.32 25.00 -28.87
N TYR A 810 20.50 25.14 -29.91
CA TYR A 810 21.05 25.49 -31.22
C TYR A 810 21.90 26.75 -31.04
N PRO A 811 23.17 26.78 -31.47
CA PRO A 811 24.01 27.95 -31.29
C PRO A 811 23.40 29.12 -32.07
N MET A 812 22.91 30.12 -31.33
CA MET A 812 22.41 31.38 -31.89
C MET A 812 23.60 32.24 -32.33
N SER A 813 24.24 31.86 -33.43
CA SER A 813 25.04 32.74 -34.30
C SER A 813 25.51 32.00 -35.53
N GLY A 814 24.75 32.12 -36.62
CA GLY A 814 25.38 32.23 -37.93
C GLY A 814 25.92 33.64 -38.06
N THR A 815 27.24 33.80 -37.95
CA THR A 815 28.01 34.94 -38.47
C THR A 815 29.36 34.40 -38.94
N ASP A 816 29.56 34.42 -40.25
CA ASP A 816 30.91 34.43 -40.87
C ASP A 816 31.68 35.71 -40.49
#